data_AF-A5ZNN3-F1
#
_entry.id   AF-A5ZNN3-F1
#
_cell.length_a   1.000
_cell.length_b   1.000
_cell.length_c   1.000
_cell.angle_alpha   90.00
_cell.angle_beta   90.00
_cell.angle_gamma   90.00
#
_symmetry.space_group_name_H-M   'P 1'
#
loop_
_entity.id
_entity.type
_entity.pdbx_description
1 polymer ?
#
loop_
_entity_poly.entity_id
_entity_poly.type
_entity_poly.pdbx_seq_one_letter_code
_entity_poly.pdbx_strand_id
1 'polypeptide(L)'
;MENNLKDQHYKNMGIKLQMETLTFEAESIAYIVCNHFGLDTSEYSFTYIASWCESRDMKALKASMDTIRKTSAEIIGNIEEQMHELERENTMQYEEKEASATRQEKLEQDSAEMIDETLLFHGESGRFAIYQMDTGGEHTYQFMGFESAKKLGYTIEGKDYRMVYAAPWTPTITLEDIFERFNINRPNDFHGHSLSVSDVIVINRTAETKAYYVDSFGFEELPDFVQQRMEMLENNHTRAYPPVYKGTLAQAMEERDVDAYLDSRKLNIDCKKAIEEAIALKFDGLHLEEDAATQVLEQFGEERMTFVMANTLRKLSYDGRFSRQNKDWAEHIEIPENINQGKNLNQDYVIESHPAVLDGFIDMARAEIRMQKIEQALDEAEVTITADTRGFEADGHAGTWHTVDEREYAGEKFFFMEHDEYGSDVAGIIVSEHGQLIAEDLWNGYDAGALEAISEYLQEKGISVEGLMPELEPDELAYKIDDRYFAIQRTEEGYDYTFYALDYDEIDGGAYDNPDISMRQAMEDILEDEDMSLENAVPVDYEDLMAEVEEAGERQMQLAQLLKNCPPSIFEDYDRERAVDTCEGIVMQFTKSKGYLTVQATEEGYFYIFYDSDLHEIHSNDYDDPKVSVQKATYEILKSERMDDMECVKVDYKEFEAMTIQHSKDLLQAGELRATSEIGRDEAALNGLSRAEVERGVLYHAQGILEDMGLENEVELLAARVHGSRSREELYRDDSDLDVVLSYRGNIREDSFFNELNAHGIAMAGIKVDINPIAEERITLAEYMKESEAYLDQKEIEKLAVDLDNFSYEYDTYEYKDIVENREEQVKKITEDILNKKTGCLKDWLVEVSEESDIDSDVITARSLLSRLENAETFSIFTRQSEQEQPEATISFYVAECMEFPVMGEYHNNLTLEEAIKIYESIPAERLHGIKGIGFDLQDGDEDYSGEYGLMSGDRIDRDLIDMIPHYKESPLVQKAINDMEKYLNEKHGKVQEAEQTVEVKQKVSETPFKKESVSVESNREQNKEPAKGGKGELKKSVLQSLKEFQARAKAQEQKEMATEKSKAHKKGNVEL
;
A
#
# COMPACT_ATOMS: atom_id res chain seq x y z
N MET A 1 -17.94 -51.40 -54.30
CA MET A 1 -17.66 -51.12 -52.86
C MET A 1 -16.49 -50.16 -52.68
N GLU A 2 -15.45 -50.18 -53.52
CA GLU A 2 -14.29 -49.26 -53.41
C GLU A 2 -14.60 -47.75 -53.57
N ASN A 3 -15.56 -47.34 -54.40
CA ASN A 3 -15.91 -45.92 -54.55
C ASN A 3 -16.63 -45.33 -53.33
N ASN A 4 -17.36 -46.13 -52.56
CA ASN A 4 -18.09 -45.67 -51.38
C ASN A 4 -17.17 -45.49 -50.15
N LEU A 5 -16.12 -46.33 -50.06
CA LEU A 5 -15.06 -46.23 -49.05
C LEU A 5 -14.17 -45.00 -49.29
N LYS A 6 -13.90 -44.64 -50.55
CA LYS A 6 -13.16 -43.41 -50.88
C LYS A 6 -13.95 -42.16 -50.51
N ASP A 7 -15.25 -42.08 -50.84
CA ASP A 7 -16.07 -40.92 -50.48
C ASP A 7 -16.26 -40.74 -48.97
N GLN A 8 -16.38 -41.83 -48.20
CA GLN A 8 -16.36 -41.77 -46.73
C GLN A 8 -15.00 -41.34 -46.18
N HIS A 9 -13.90 -41.81 -46.77
CA HIS A 9 -12.55 -41.39 -46.39
C HIS A 9 -12.31 -39.91 -46.67
N TYR A 10 -12.75 -39.38 -47.83
CA TYR A 10 -12.64 -37.96 -48.15
C TYR A 10 -13.54 -37.08 -47.28
N LYS A 11 -14.73 -37.54 -46.89
CA LYS A 11 -15.58 -36.85 -45.90
C LYS A 11 -14.96 -36.81 -44.50
N ASN A 12 -14.45 -37.94 -44.02
CA ASN A 12 -13.80 -38.01 -42.70
C ASN A 12 -12.52 -37.17 -42.66
N MET A 13 -11.76 -37.15 -43.76
CA MET A 13 -10.57 -36.31 -43.91
C MET A 13 -10.92 -34.81 -43.94
N GLY A 14 -12.04 -34.43 -44.58
CA GLY A 14 -12.54 -33.05 -44.56
C GLY A 14 -13.01 -32.56 -43.19
N ILE A 15 -13.72 -33.42 -42.44
CA ILE A 15 -14.16 -33.12 -41.06
C ILE A 15 -12.95 -32.99 -40.11
N LYS A 16 -11.97 -33.89 -40.23
CA LYS A 16 -10.73 -33.82 -39.45
C LYS A 16 -9.95 -32.53 -39.74
N LEU A 17 -9.82 -32.15 -41.01
CA LEU A 17 -9.17 -30.90 -41.42
C LEU A 17 -9.84 -29.65 -40.82
N GLN A 18 -11.17 -29.65 -40.71
CA GLN A 18 -11.94 -28.55 -40.12
C GLN A 18 -11.77 -28.48 -38.60
N MET A 19 -11.81 -29.63 -37.92
CA MET A 19 -11.64 -29.69 -36.47
C MET A 19 -10.24 -29.23 -36.05
N GLU A 20 -9.19 -29.67 -36.75
CA GLU A 20 -7.81 -29.20 -36.54
C GLU A 20 -7.67 -27.68 -36.75
N THR A 21 -8.47 -27.07 -37.65
CA THR A 21 -8.43 -25.62 -37.88
C THR A 21 -9.10 -24.86 -36.74
N LEU A 22 -10.26 -25.36 -36.26
CA LEU A 22 -10.97 -24.76 -35.12
C LEU A 22 -10.19 -24.86 -33.82
N THR A 23 -9.52 -26.01 -33.58
CA THR A 23 -8.68 -26.17 -32.39
C THR A 23 -7.48 -25.23 -32.44
N PHE A 24 -6.81 -25.10 -33.59
CA PHE A 24 -5.72 -24.13 -33.76
C PHE A 24 -6.16 -22.69 -33.48
N GLU A 25 -7.32 -22.29 -34.02
CA GLU A 25 -7.89 -20.96 -33.77
C GLU A 25 -8.19 -20.75 -32.30
N ALA A 26 -8.81 -21.72 -31.63
CA ALA A 26 -9.15 -21.64 -30.22
C ALA A 26 -7.91 -21.54 -29.31
N GLU A 27 -6.91 -22.41 -29.51
CA GLU A 27 -5.66 -22.39 -28.72
C GLU A 27 -4.87 -21.09 -28.94
N SER A 28 -4.85 -20.58 -30.18
CA SER A 28 -4.18 -19.31 -30.50
C SER A 28 -4.91 -18.11 -29.88
N ILE A 29 -6.25 -18.12 -29.87
CA ILE A 29 -7.06 -17.09 -29.22
C ILE A 29 -6.83 -17.15 -27.70
N ALA A 30 -6.85 -18.34 -27.10
CA ALA A 30 -6.63 -18.52 -25.67
C ALA A 30 -5.25 -18.01 -25.24
N TYR A 31 -4.18 -18.35 -25.99
CA TYR A 31 -2.84 -17.82 -25.73
C TYR A 31 -2.79 -16.29 -25.77
N ILE A 32 -3.38 -15.67 -26.81
CA ILE A 32 -3.35 -14.21 -26.96
C ILE A 32 -4.13 -13.51 -25.83
N VAL A 33 -5.32 -14.03 -25.48
CA VAL A 33 -6.14 -13.47 -24.40
C VAL A 33 -5.43 -13.63 -23.05
N CYS A 34 -4.93 -14.83 -22.73
CA CYS A 34 -4.22 -15.08 -21.46
C CYS A 34 -2.95 -14.22 -21.34
N ASN A 35 -2.12 -14.18 -22.39
CA ASN A 35 -0.89 -13.40 -22.38
C ASN A 35 -1.16 -11.89 -22.27
N HIS A 36 -2.28 -11.39 -22.79
CA HIS A 36 -2.69 -9.99 -22.63
C HIS A 36 -2.96 -9.63 -21.16
N PHE A 37 -3.52 -10.57 -20.39
CA PHE A 37 -3.76 -10.42 -18.95
C PHE A 37 -2.62 -10.99 -18.07
N GLY A 38 -1.43 -11.21 -18.64
CA GLY A 38 -0.24 -11.63 -17.89
C GLY A 38 -0.15 -13.11 -17.52
N LEU A 39 -1.02 -13.96 -18.08
CA LEU A 39 -1.00 -15.42 -17.86
C LEU A 39 -0.22 -16.11 -18.99
N ASP A 40 0.95 -16.66 -18.68
CA ASP A 40 1.76 -17.39 -19.67
C ASP A 40 1.23 -18.81 -19.91
N THR A 41 0.79 -19.08 -21.14
CA THR A 41 0.35 -20.41 -21.61
C THR A 41 1.18 -20.92 -22.79
N SER A 42 2.38 -20.36 -22.98
CA SER A 42 3.28 -20.63 -24.11
C SER A 42 3.68 -22.11 -24.21
N GLU A 43 4.01 -22.77 -23.09
CA GLU A 43 4.41 -24.18 -23.07
C GLU A 43 3.33 -25.11 -23.66
N TYR A 44 2.05 -24.81 -23.41
CA TYR A 44 0.93 -25.60 -23.89
C TYR A 44 0.59 -25.26 -25.35
N SER A 45 0.51 -23.97 -25.66
CA SER A 45 -0.05 -23.48 -26.93
C SER A 45 0.94 -23.59 -28.10
N PHE A 46 2.23 -23.34 -27.87
CA PHE A 46 3.22 -23.23 -28.96
C PHE A 46 3.52 -24.57 -29.64
N THR A 47 3.51 -25.68 -28.89
CA THR A 47 3.72 -27.02 -29.47
C THR A 47 2.62 -27.37 -30.47
N TYR A 48 1.38 -27.02 -30.14
CA TYR A 48 0.22 -27.25 -31.00
C TYR A 48 0.22 -26.33 -32.22
N ILE A 49 0.47 -25.03 -32.03
CA ILE A 49 0.55 -24.02 -33.09
C ILE A 49 1.66 -24.35 -34.10
N ALA A 50 2.85 -24.75 -33.62
CA ALA A 50 3.97 -25.14 -34.48
C ALA A 50 3.63 -26.35 -35.36
N SER A 51 2.98 -27.37 -34.78
CA SER A 51 2.58 -28.58 -35.51
C SER A 51 1.57 -28.32 -36.63
N TRP A 52 0.71 -27.31 -36.46
CA TRP A 52 -0.32 -26.96 -37.44
C TRP A 52 0.27 -26.21 -38.64
N CYS A 53 1.20 -25.27 -38.38
CA CYS A 53 1.84 -24.42 -39.38
C CYS A 53 2.68 -25.20 -40.42
N GLU A 54 3.22 -26.36 -40.07
CA GLU A 54 4.04 -27.18 -40.98
C GLU A 54 3.24 -27.82 -42.13
N SER A 55 1.91 -27.89 -42.03
CA SER A 55 1.08 -28.78 -42.88
C SER A 55 0.11 -28.09 -43.85
N ARG A 56 0.06 -26.74 -43.92
CA ARG A 56 -1.01 -25.99 -44.61
C ARG A 56 -0.52 -24.88 -45.56
N ASP A 57 -1.39 -24.51 -46.51
CA ASP A 57 -1.17 -23.46 -47.52
C ASP A 57 -1.39 -22.04 -46.93
N MET A 58 -0.62 -21.05 -47.40
CA MET A 58 -0.58 -19.66 -46.93
C MET A 58 -1.94 -18.94 -46.91
N LYS A 59 -2.86 -19.33 -47.80
CA LYS A 59 -4.22 -18.76 -47.82
C LYS A 59 -5.07 -19.18 -46.63
N ALA A 60 -4.94 -20.43 -46.18
CA ALA A 60 -5.68 -20.93 -45.02
C ALA A 60 -5.15 -20.29 -43.72
N LEU A 61 -3.82 -20.15 -43.62
CA LEU A 61 -3.18 -19.48 -42.48
C LEU A 61 -3.64 -18.03 -42.35
N LYS A 62 -3.68 -17.26 -43.45
CA LYS A 62 -4.11 -15.86 -43.42
C LYS A 62 -5.57 -15.68 -42.98
N ALA A 63 -6.46 -16.56 -43.44
CA ALA A 63 -7.87 -16.52 -43.02
C ALA A 63 -8.03 -16.82 -41.52
N SER A 64 -7.26 -17.79 -41.02
CA SER A 64 -7.27 -18.19 -39.61
C SER A 64 -6.70 -17.10 -38.70
N MET A 65 -5.59 -16.45 -39.11
CA MET A 65 -5.02 -15.30 -38.39
C MET A 65 -5.97 -14.11 -38.29
N ASP A 66 -6.74 -13.84 -39.36
CA ASP A 66 -7.74 -12.76 -39.33
C ASP A 66 -8.89 -13.06 -38.37
N THR A 67 -9.30 -14.33 -38.26
CA THR A 67 -10.29 -14.79 -37.27
C THR A 67 -9.73 -14.67 -35.85
N ILE A 68 -8.54 -15.23 -35.60
CA ILE A 68 -7.86 -15.21 -34.29
C ILE A 68 -7.75 -13.77 -33.76
N ARG A 69 -7.22 -12.84 -34.57
CA ARG A 69 -7.04 -11.45 -34.17
C ARG A 69 -8.34 -10.74 -33.83
N LYS A 70 -9.42 -10.99 -34.59
CA LYS A 70 -10.71 -10.33 -34.35
C LYS A 70 -11.36 -10.86 -33.08
N THR A 71 -11.41 -12.17 -32.92
CA THR A 71 -12.04 -12.81 -31.78
C THR A 71 -11.26 -12.54 -30.49
N SER A 72 -9.92 -12.54 -30.53
CA SER A 72 -9.10 -12.20 -29.36
C SER A 72 -9.31 -10.75 -28.92
N ALA A 73 -9.37 -9.81 -29.87
CA ALA A 73 -9.61 -8.39 -29.57
C ALA A 73 -11.01 -8.14 -29.00
N GLU A 74 -12.03 -8.87 -29.47
CA GLU A 74 -13.39 -8.78 -28.93
C GLU A 74 -13.48 -9.32 -27.50
N ILE A 75 -12.83 -10.46 -27.22
CA ILE A 75 -12.80 -11.05 -25.87
C ILE A 75 -12.03 -10.16 -24.90
N ILE A 76 -10.84 -9.67 -25.29
CA ILE A 76 -10.04 -8.77 -24.47
C ILE A 76 -10.84 -7.51 -24.15
N GLY A 77 -11.43 -6.85 -25.17
CA GLY A 77 -12.21 -5.63 -24.96
C GLY A 77 -13.40 -5.82 -24.03
N ASN A 78 -14.12 -6.94 -24.14
CA ASN A 78 -15.25 -7.22 -23.24
C ASN A 78 -14.78 -7.48 -21.80
N ILE A 79 -13.65 -8.17 -21.60
CA ILE A 79 -13.10 -8.44 -20.26
C ILE A 79 -12.57 -7.14 -19.63
N GLU A 80 -11.84 -6.32 -20.38
CA GLU A 80 -11.35 -5.01 -19.91
C GLU A 80 -12.50 -4.08 -19.52
N GLU A 81 -13.60 -4.07 -20.29
CA GLU A 81 -14.79 -3.28 -19.97
C GLU A 81 -15.45 -3.74 -18.66
N GLN A 82 -15.58 -5.06 -18.45
CA GLN A 82 -16.12 -5.60 -17.20
C GLN A 82 -15.18 -5.40 -16.00
N MET A 83 -13.86 -5.52 -16.18
CA MET A 83 -12.89 -5.23 -15.13
C MET A 83 -12.96 -3.76 -14.69
N HIS A 84 -13.04 -2.82 -15.63
CA HIS A 84 -13.20 -1.40 -15.31
C HIS A 84 -14.56 -1.03 -14.71
N GLU A 85 -15.62 -1.78 -15.00
CA GLU A 85 -16.91 -1.64 -14.31
C GLU A 85 -16.81 -2.15 -12.86
N LEU A 86 -16.22 -3.33 -12.66
CA LEU A 86 -15.99 -3.90 -11.32
C LEU A 86 -15.05 -3.07 -10.45
N GLU A 87 -13.99 -2.51 -11.01
CA GLU A 87 -13.10 -1.58 -10.30
C GLU A 87 -13.85 -0.33 -9.84
N ARG A 88 -14.69 0.25 -10.71
CA ARG A 88 -15.51 1.41 -10.36
C ARG A 88 -16.57 1.08 -9.30
N GLU A 89 -17.23 -0.06 -9.42
CA GLU A 89 -18.18 -0.54 -8.41
C GLU A 89 -17.50 -0.79 -7.06
N ASN A 90 -16.30 -1.37 -7.05
CA ASN A 90 -15.54 -1.60 -5.82
C ASN A 90 -15.04 -0.28 -5.20
N THR A 91 -14.53 0.67 -5.99
CA THR A 91 -14.13 1.99 -5.47
C THR A 91 -15.33 2.75 -4.91
N MET A 92 -16.48 2.74 -5.60
CA MET A 92 -17.71 3.34 -5.10
C MET A 92 -18.21 2.66 -3.83
N GLN A 93 -18.14 1.32 -3.73
CA GLN A 93 -18.50 0.59 -2.51
C GLN A 93 -17.56 0.89 -1.35
N TYR A 94 -16.27 1.09 -1.60
CA TYR A 94 -15.30 1.48 -0.56
C TYR A 94 -15.56 2.91 -0.07
N GLU A 95 -15.74 3.86 -0.98
CA GLU A 95 -16.08 5.26 -0.64
C GLU A 95 -17.44 5.37 0.07
N GLU A 96 -18.44 4.58 -0.35
CA GLU A 96 -19.76 4.54 0.27
C GLU A 96 -19.73 3.89 1.66
N LYS A 97 -18.88 2.87 1.88
CA LYS A 97 -18.65 2.26 3.20
C LYS A 97 -17.88 3.17 4.15
N GLU A 98 -16.83 3.86 3.68
CA GLU A 98 -16.13 4.86 4.51
C GLU A 98 -17.04 6.03 4.86
N ALA A 99 -17.84 6.52 3.90
CA ALA A 99 -18.81 7.58 4.15
C ALA A 99 -19.93 7.11 5.10
N SER A 100 -20.42 5.86 4.98
CA SER A 100 -21.42 5.32 5.90
C SER A 100 -20.86 5.14 7.30
N ALA A 101 -19.61 4.66 7.45
CA ALA A 101 -18.95 4.49 8.74
C ALA A 101 -18.72 5.85 9.43
N THR A 102 -18.24 6.85 8.68
CA THR A 102 -18.05 8.22 9.19
C THR A 102 -19.39 8.88 9.59
N ARG A 103 -20.46 8.62 8.83
CA ARG A 103 -21.82 9.09 9.18
C ARG A 103 -22.36 8.40 10.43
N GLN A 104 -22.13 7.10 10.56
CA GLN A 104 -22.58 6.33 11.71
C GLN A 104 -21.84 6.73 12.99
N GLU A 105 -20.52 6.92 12.93
CA GLU A 105 -19.73 7.48 14.04
C GLU A 105 -20.21 8.89 14.42
N LYS A 106 -20.54 9.73 13.43
CA LYS A 106 -21.06 11.08 13.70
C LYS A 106 -22.46 11.05 14.33
N LEU A 107 -23.34 10.14 13.91
CA LEU A 107 -24.68 9.94 14.49
C LEU A 107 -24.59 9.38 15.91
N GLU A 108 -23.68 8.44 16.17
CA GLU A 108 -23.38 7.92 17.51
C GLU A 108 -22.81 9.02 18.42
N GLN A 109 -21.95 9.89 17.88
CA GLN A 109 -21.42 11.03 18.61
C GLN A 109 -22.50 12.08 18.92
N ASP A 110 -23.32 12.47 17.93
CA ASP A 110 -24.37 13.47 18.11
C ASP A 110 -25.48 12.96 19.06
N SER A 111 -25.79 11.65 19.03
CA SER A 111 -26.72 11.02 19.97
C SER A 111 -26.17 10.91 21.39
N ALA A 112 -24.89 10.54 21.56
CA ALA A 112 -24.22 10.52 22.86
C ALA A 112 -24.17 11.92 23.50
N GLU A 113 -23.88 12.95 22.72
CA GLU A 113 -23.90 14.35 23.19
C GLU A 113 -25.31 14.79 23.60
N MET A 114 -26.35 14.39 22.86
CA MET A 114 -27.74 14.70 23.22
C MET A 114 -28.15 14.00 24.53
N ILE A 115 -27.73 12.75 24.74
CA ILE A 115 -27.96 12.00 25.99
C ILE A 115 -27.25 12.68 27.16
N ASP A 116 -25.96 12.99 27.02
CA ASP A 116 -25.19 13.62 28.10
C ASP A 116 -25.66 15.04 28.43
N GLU A 117 -26.12 15.80 27.43
CA GLU A 117 -26.69 17.13 27.64
C GLU A 117 -28.05 17.05 28.33
N THR A 118 -28.85 16.04 28.00
CA THR A 118 -30.11 15.72 28.71
C THR A 118 -29.82 15.34 30.17
N LEU A 119 -28.80 14.52 30.42
CA LEU A 119 -28.36 14.15 31.78
C LEU A 119 -27.79 15.35 32.55
N LEU A 120 -27.12 16.29 31.88
CA LEU A 120 -26.62 17.52 32.49
C LEU A 120 -27.75 18.41 33.02
N PHE A 121 -28.88 18.49 32.31
CA PHE A 121 -29.98 19.39 32.65
C PHE A 121 -31.12 18.73 33.45
N HIS A 122 -31.41 17.45 33.20
CA HIS A 122 -32.50 16.71 33.82
C HIS A 122 -32.04 15.61 34.80
N GLY A 123 -30.76 15.23 34.77
CA GLY A 123 -30.20 14.21 35.64
C GLY A 123 -29.89 14.69 37.07
N GLU A 124 -29.34 13.78 37.89
CA GLU A 124 -28.97 14.09 39.27
C GLU A 124 -27.87 15.17 39.34
N SER A 125 -28.03 16.11 40.28
CA SER A 125 -27.10 17.22 40.43
C SER A 125 -25.68 16.76 40.75
N GLY A 126 -24.67 17.38 40.13
CA GLY A 126 -23.26 17.01 40.30
C GLY A 126 -22.53 16.70 39.00
N ARG A 127 -22.79 17.44 37.93
CA ARG A 127 -22.09 17.35 36.64
C ARG A 127 -21.64 18.74 36.17
N PHE A 128 -20.59 18.79 35.35
CA PHE A 128 -20.22 19.97 34.58
C PHE A 128 -20.03 19.58 33.11
N ALA A 129 -20.19 20.56 32.23
CA ALA A 129 -19.98 20.40 30.80
C ALA A 129 -19.23 21.58 30.20
N ILE A 130 -18.58 21.34 29.07
CA ILE A 130 -17.85 22.33 28.28
C ILE A 130 -18.54 22.48 26.93
N TYR A 131 -18.75 23.73 26.54
CA TYR A 131 -19.39 24.12 25.30
C TYR A 131 -18.42 24.96 24.46
N GLN A 132 -18.29 24.60 23.19
CA GLN A 132 -17.40 25.27 22.22
C GLN A 132 -18.19 25.60 20.95
N MET A 133 -17.72 26.60 20.20
CA MET A 133 -18.35 27.00 18.93
C MET A 133 -17.81 26.13 17.79
N ASP A 134 -18.67 25.72 16.85
CA ASP A 134 -18.24 24.96 15.67
C ASP A 134 -17.31 25.81 14.79
N THR A 135 -16.22 25.22 14.30
CA THR A 135 -15.19 25.90 13.50
C THR A 135 -15.59 26.13 12.03
N GLY A 136 -16.76 25.62 11.60
CA GLY A 136 -17.22 25.63 10.21
C GLY A 136 -18.15 26.78 9.80
N GLY A 137 -18.70 27.55 10.73
CA GLY A 137 -19.63 28.66 10.44
C GLY A 137 -18.98 30.05 10.43
N GLU A 138 -19.67 31.06 9.86
CA GLU A 138 -19.33 32.49 9.99
C GLU A 138 -19.60 32.99 11.44
N HIS A 139 -18.93 32.40 12.44
CA HIS A 139 -19.10 32.80 13.84
C HIS A 139 -18.24 34.04 14.13
N THR A 140 -18.90 35.20 14.09
CA THR A 140 -18.28 36.53 14.02
C THR A 140 -17.70 37.07 15.35
N TYR A 141 -17.75 36.29 16.44
CA TYR A 141 -17.21 36.68 17.76
C TYR A 141 -16.36 35.60 18.48
N GLN A 142 -15.93 34.55 17.77
CA GLN A 142 -15.00 33.55 18.33
C GLN A 142 -13.71 34.22 18.83
N PHE A 143 -13.20 33.77 19.99
CA PHE A 143 -12.03 34.34 20.70
C PHE A 143 -12.19 35.79 21.18
N MET A 144 -13.41 36.33 21.20
CA MET A 144 -13.67 37.70 21.64
C MET A 144 -14.08 37.75 23.12
N GLY A 145 -13.52 38.68 23.90
CA GLY A 145 -13.97 38.89 25.29
C GLY A 145 -15.41 39.39 25.38
N PHE A 146 -16.08 39.16 26.52
CA PHE A 146 -17.52 39.37 26.69
C PHE A 146 -17.95 40.82 26.40
N GLU A 147 -17.24 41.81 26.97
CA GLU A 147 -17.54 43.22 26.73
C GLU A 147 -17.31 43.64 25.27
N SER A 148 -16.34 43.03 24.60
CA SER A 148 -16.00 43.35 23.21
C SER A 148 -17.06 42.84 22.24
N ALA A 149 -17.55 41.61 22.45
CA ALA A 149 -18.66 41.04 21.71
C ALA A 149 -19.91 41.92 21.82
N LYS A 150 -20.27 42.29 23.06
CA LYS A 150 -21.42 43.17 23.33
C LYS A 150 -21.29 44.55 22.70
N LYS A 151 -20.09 45.14 22.69
CA LYS A 151 -19.83 46.46 22.10
C LYS A 151 -19.95 46.46 20.57
N LEU A 152 -19.66 45.34 19.93
CA LEU A 152 -19.83 45.13 18.49
C LEU A 152 -21.26 44.72 18.11
N GLY A 153 -22.15 44.56 19.10
CA GLY A 153 -23.56 44.25 18.91
C GLY A 153 -23.90 42.77 18.92
N TYR A 154 -22.96 41.90 19.31
CA TYR A 154 -23.19 40.47 19.44
C TYR A 154 -23.78 40.12 20.81
N THR A 155 -24.65 39.11 20.81
CA THR A 155 -25.19 38.48 22.02
C THR A 155 -24.74 37.03 22.00
N ILE A 156 -24.25 36.52 23.13
CA ILE A 156 -23.79 35.13 23.25
C ILE A 156 -25.04 34.25 23.37
N GLU A 157 -25.35 33.48 22.33
CA GLU A 157 -26.54 32.64 22.25
C GLU A 157 -26.15 31.17 22.31
N GLY A 158 -26.90 30.36 23.08
CA GLY A 158 -26.62 28.92 23.27
C GLY A 158 -26.71 28.08 22.00
N LYS A 159 -27.35 28.60 20.94
CA LYS A 159 -27.41 27.97 19.61
C LYS A 159 -26.08 27.98 18.88
N ASP A 160 -25.18 28.90 19.24
CA ASP A 160 -23.88 29.08 18.59
C ASP A 160 -22.81 28.13 19.16
N TYR A 161 -23.22 27.22 20.07
CA TYR A 161 -22.35 26.34 20.84
C TYR A 161 -22.81 24.88 20.76
N ARG A 162 -21.84 23.96 20.77
CA ARG A 162 -22.02 22.51 20.89
C ARG A 162 -21.38 22.04 22.20
N MET A 163 -21.99 21.05 22.85
CA MET A 163 -21.40 20.41 24.02
C MET A 163 -20.29 19.46 23.57
N VAL A 164 -19.06 19.67 24.05
CA VAL A 164 -17.89 18.88 23.65
C VAL A 164 -17.36 17.96 24.75
N TYR A 165 -17.90 18.11 25.97
CA TYR A 165 -17.50 17.31 27.12
C TYR A 165 -18.50 17.41 28.26
N ALA A 166 -18.75 16.30 28.96
CA ALA A 166 -19.49 16.27 30.21
C ALA A 166 -18.80 15.33 31.23
N ALA A 167 -18.78 15.71 32.50
CA ALA A 167 -18.22 14.87 33.56
C ALA A 167 -18.84 15.15 34.95
N PRO A 168 -18.71 14.21 35.90
CA PRO A 168 -19.10 14.45 37.28
C PRO A 168 -18.35 15.65 37.90
N TRP A 169 -19.09 16.53 38.55
CA TRP A 169 -18.58 17.69 39.25
C TRP A 169 -18.63 17.46 40.76
N THR A 170 -17.54 17.78 41.44
CA THR A 170 -17.49 17.77 42.91
C THR A 170 -17.38 19.21 43.44
N PRO A 171 -17.98 19.53 44.61
CA PRO A 171 -17.97 20.89 45.17
C PRO A 171 -16.60 21.50 45.45
N THR A 172 -15.55 20.68 45.44
CA THR A 172 -14.15 21.09 45.64
C THR A 172 -13.48 21.61 44.37
N ILE A 173 -14.05 21.38 43.19
CA ILE A 173 -13.49 21.78 41.89
C ILE A 173 -14.02 23.18 41.51
N THR A 174 -13.10 24.13 41.35
CA THR A 174 -13.38 25.51 40.92
C THR A 174 -13.35 25.66 39.38
N LEU A 175 -13.81 26.80 38.86
CA LEU A 175 -13.72 27.10 37.43
C LEU A 175 -12.26 27.20 36.97
N GLU A 176 -11.38 27.70 37.83
CA GLU A 176 -9.95 27.76 37.62
C GLU A 176 -9.34 26.35 37.54
N ASP A 177 -9.77 25.41 38.40
CA ASP A 177 -9.30 24.01 38.35
C ASP A 177 -9.72 23.32 37.04
N ILE A 178 -10.94 23.61 36.54
CA ILE A 178 -11.41 23.13 35.24
C ILE A 178 -10.53 23.76 34.14
N PHE A 179 -10.36 25.07 34.13
CA PHE A 179 -9.54 25.76 33.12
C PHE A 179 -8.08 25.26 33.10
N GLU A 180 -7.47 25.02 34.27
CA GLU A 180 -6.13 24.46 34.38
C GLU A 180 -6.07 23.02 33.86
N ARG A 181 -7.04 22.18 34.24
CA ARG A 181 -7.10 20.78 33.81
C ARG A 181 -7.16 20.67 32.28
N PHE A 182 -8.03 21.42 31.62
CA PHE A 182 -8.20 21.29 30.16
C PHE A 182 -7.15 22.04 29.32
N ASN A 183 -6.24 22.81 29.96
CA ASN A 183 -5.13 23.49 29.28
C ASN A 183 -3.74 22.91 29.59
N ILE A 184 -3.54 22.31 30.77
CA ILE A 184 -2.25 21.76 31.21
C ILE A 184 -2.31 20.23 31.36
N ASN A 185 -3.37 19.69 31.95
CA ASN A 185 -3.52 18.28 32.31
C ASN A 185 -4.71 17.64 31.56
N ARG A 186 -4.69 17.75 30.23
CA ARG A 186 -5.82 17.43 29.34
C ARG A 186 -6.24 15.95 29.51
N PRO A 187 -7.52 15.66 29.78
CA PRO A 187 -8.04 14.29 29.83
C PRO A 187 -8.02 13.58 28.48
N ASN A 188 -7.86 12.25 28.47
CA ASN A 188 -7.80 11.44 27.25
C ASN A 188 -9.15 11.37 26.50
N ASP A 189 -10.26 11.50 27.23
CA ASP A 189 -11.65 11.50 26.79
C ASP A 189 -12.13 12.90 26.33
N PHE A 190 -11.25 13.91 26.31
CA PHE A 190 -11.59 15.26 25.87
C PHE A 190 -11.14 15.51 24.43
N HIS A 191 -12.12 15.59 23.52
CA HIS A 191 -11.87 15.75 22.08
C HIS A 191 -12.03 17.19 21.56
N GLY A 192 -12.47 18.14 22.40
CA GLY A 192 -12.54 19.57 22.07
C GLY A 192 -11.18 20.27 22.01
N HIS A 193 -11.13 21.56 21.65
CA HIS A 193 -9.88 22.33 21.71
C HIS A 193 -9.57 22.81 23.13
N SER A 194 -8.34 23.27 23.37
CA SER A 194 -7.94 23.89 24.64
C SER A 194 -8.90 25.00 25.05
N LEU A 195 -9.23 25.05 26.35
CA LEU A 195 -10.17 26.03 26.90
C LEU A 195 -9.67 27.45 26.67
N SER A 196 -10.41 28.23 25.90
CA SER A 196 -10.01 29.54 25.39
C SER A 196 -11.10 30.59 25.53
N VAL A 197 -10.75 31.86 25.29
CA VAL A 197 -11.74 32.95 25.26
C VAL A 197 -12.84 32.57 24.29
N SER A 198 -14.09 32.79 24.68
CA SER A 198 -15.32 32.39 23.98
C SER A 198 -15.93 31.03 24.32
N ASP A 199 -15.24 30.16 25.05
CA ASP A 199 -15.82 28.89 25.51
C ASP A 199 -16.80 29.09 26.67
N VAL A 200 -17.71 28.15 26.89
CA VAL A 200 -18.70 28.20 27.97
C VAL A 200 -18.62 26.95 28.85
N ILE A 201 -18.57 27.14 30.17
CA ILE A 201 -18.57 26.06 31.16
C ILE A 201 -19.92 26.07 31.88
N VAL A 202 -20.65 24.96 31.83
CA VAL A 202 -21.93 24.79 32.55
C VAL A 202 -21.71 23.87 33.75
N ILE A 203 -22.19 24.26 34.93
CA ILE A 203 -22.09 23.47 36.16
C ILE A 203 -23.49 23.28 36.73
N ASN A 204 -23.92 22.02 36.85
CA ASN A 204 -25.14 21.63 37.56
C ASN A 204 -24.83 21.37 39.04
N ARG A 205 -25.29 22.28 39.92
CA ARG A 205 -25.21 22.16 41.38
C ARG A 205 -26.57 21.76 41.95
N THR A 206 -26.58 21.21 43.18
CA THR A 206 -27.74 20.67 43.91
C THR A 206 -28.98 21.57 44.02
N ALA A 207 -28.88 22.85 43.68
CA ALA A 207 -29.99 23.80 43.71
C ALA A 207 -30.09 24.69 42.46
N GLU A 208 -29.09 24.69 41.57
CA GLU A 208 -29.02 25.64 40.45
C GLU A 208 -27.96 25.21 39.41
N THR A 209 -28.33 25.26 38.12
CA THR A 209 -27.42 25.07 36.98
C THR A 209 -27.01 26.44 36.44
N LYS A 210 -25.71 26.70 36.33
CA LYS A 210 -25.15 27.99 35.89
C LYS A 210 -24.18 27.80 34.74
N ALA A 211 -24.19 28.75 33.80
CA ALA A 211 -23.26 28.83 32.68
C ALA A 211 -22.27 30.00 32.86
N TYR A 212 -21.01 29.77 32.51
CA TYR A 212 -19.91 30.73 32.66
C TYR A 212 -19.12 30.85 31.35
N TYR A 213 -19.05 32.05 30.80
CA TYR A 213 -18.25 32.41 29.64
C TYR A 213 -16.77 32.60 30.03
N VAL A 214 -15.86 31.98 29.30
CA VAL A 214 -14.41 32.15 29.46
C VAL A 214 -14.01 33.47 28.80
N ASP A 215 -13.57 34.45 29.60
CA ASP A 215 -13.08 35.74 29.10
C ASP A 215 -11.54 35.81 29.20
N SER A 216 -10.97 36.82 28.55
CA SER A 216 -9.56 37.23 28.63
C SER A 216 -9.05 37.42 30.06
N PHE A 217 -9.94 37.61 31.04
CA PHE A 217 -9.59 37.64 32.46
C PHE A 217 -10.74 37.11 33.33
N GLY A 218 -10.69 35.82 33.67
CA GLY A 218 -11.69 35.17 34.53
C GLY A 218 -12.92 34.69 33.75
N PHE A 219 -14.05 34.61 34.45
CA PHE A 219 -15.30 34.05 33.93
C PHE A 219 -16.48 34.99 34.15
N GLU A 220 -17.36 35.12 33.16
CA GLU A 220 -18.58 35.94 33.21
C GLU A 220 -19.82 35.04 33.20
N GLU A 221 -20.81 35.30 34.06
CA GLU A 221 -22.02 34.47 34.15
C GLU A 221 -22.98 34.73 32.99
N LEU A 222 -23.49 33.67 32.36
CA LEU A 222 -24.49 33.72 31.29
C LEU A 222 -25.86 33.23 31.80
N PRO A 223 -26.75 34.12 32.27
CA PRO A 223 -27.99 33.71 32.93
C PRO A 223 -29.00 33.06 31.99
N ASP A 224 -29.02 33.44 30.70
CA ASP A 224 -30.02 32.96 29.74
C ASP A 224 -29.55 31.70 28.97
N PHE A 225 -28.28 31.33 29.07
CA PHE A 225 -27.67 30.28 28.26
C PHE A 225 -28.25 28.90 28.54
N VAL A 226 -28.45 28.57 29.82
CA VAL A 226 -29.03 27.28 30.25
C VAL A 226 -30.46 27.13 29.74
N GLN A 227 -31.27 28.18 29.89
CA GLN A 227 -32.66 28.18 29.41
C GLN A 227 -32.74 28.04 27.88
N GLN A 228 -31.85 28.73 27.15
CA GLN A 228 -31.76 28.60 25.69
C GLN A 228 -31.44 27.16 25.26
N ARG A 229 -30.49 26.48 25.92
CA ARG A 229 -30.15 25.07 25.61
C ARG A 229 -31.29 24.11 25.96
N MET A 230 -31.95 24.30 27.10
CA MET A 230 -33.13 23.50 27.49
C MET A 230 -34.28 23.65 26.47
N GLU A 231 -34.59 24.87 26.03
CA GLU A 231 -35.62 25.10 25.00
C GLU A 231 -35.26 24.45 23.65
N MET A 232 -33.97 24.33 23.32
CA MET A 232 -33.54 23.65 22.10
C MET A 232 -33.70 22.13 22.19
N LEU A 233 -33.46 21.53 23.36
CA LEU A 233 -33.72 20.11 23.61
C LEU A 233 -35.23 19.80 23.57
N GLU A 234 -36.07 20.66 24.14
CA GLU A 234 -37.53 20.47 24.18
C GLU A 234 -38.22 20.67 22.81
N ASN A 235 -37.65 21.47 21.90
CA ASN A 235 -38.24 21.76 20.58
C ASN A 235 -37.92 20.72 19.48
N ASN A 236 -37.00 19.77 19.74
CA ASN A 236 -36.65 18.72 18.76
C ASN A 236 -37.67 17.56 18.72
N HIS A 237 -38.53 17.41 19.73
CA HIS A 237 -39.62 16.44 19.72
C HIS A 237 -40.94 17.12 19.32
N THR A 238 -41.53 16.71 18.18
CA THR A 238 -42.88 17.08 17.63
C THR A 238 -42.98 18.33 16.72
N ARG A 239 -42.54 18.25 15.44
CA ARG A 239 -42.97 19.20 14.38
C ARG A 239 -44.30 18.75 13.73
N ALA A 240 -45.39 19.47 13.99
CA ALA A 240 -46.68 19.23 13.33
C ALA A 240 -46.72 19.85 11.91
N TYR A 241 -46.63 19.01 10.87
CA TYR A 241 -46.69 19.46 9.47
C TYR A 241 -48.14 19.64 8.97
N PRO A 242 -48.44 20.69 8.18
CA PRO A 242 -49.78 20.86 7.63
C PRO A 242 -50.13 19.71 6.65
N PRO A 243 -51.28 19.02 6.81
CA PRO A 243 -51.59 17.79 6.08
C PRO A 243 -51.77 17.98 4.56
N VAL A 244 -51.56 16.92 3.79
CA VAL A 244 -51.81 16.91 2.34
C VAL A 244 -53.26 16.55 2.06
N TYR A 245 -53.98 17.40 1.32
CA TYR A 245 -55.33 17.09 0.85
C TYR A 245 -55.24 16.17 -0.38
N LYS A 246 -55.50 14.87 -0.17
CA LYS A 246 -55.38 13.82 -1.21
C LYS A 246 -56.52 13.82 -2.24
N GLY A 247 -57.63 14.51 -1.95
CA GLY A 247 -58.80 14.58 -2.84
C GLY A 247 -58.70 15.60 -3.98
N THR A 248 -59.69 15.55 -4.88
CA THR A 248 -59.84 16.50 -5.99
C THR A 248 -60.59 17.77 -5.56
N LEU A 249 -60.47 18.86 -6.35
CA LEU A 249 -61.25 20.07 -6.08
C LEU A 249 -62.77 19.81 -6.16
N ALA A 250 -63.20 18.87 -7.00
CA ALA A 250 -64.60 18.47 -7.10
C ALA A 250 -65.12 17.83 -5.80
N GLN A 251 -64.31 16.97 -5.18
CA GLN A 251 -64.61 16.35 -3.89
C GLN A 251 -64.64 17.41 -2.77
N ALA A 252 -63.65 18.31 -2.74
CA ALA A 252 -63.63 19.41 -1.77
C ALA A 252 -64.84 20.34 -1.89
N MET A 253 -65.36 20.56 -3.10
CA MET A 253 -66.60 21.32 -3.32
C MET A 253 -67.85 20.59 -2.84
N GLU A 254 -67.88 19.26 -2.91
CA GLU A 254 -68.97 18.42 -2.42
C GLU A 254 -68.99 18.32 -0.88
N GLU A 255 -67.80 18.19 -0.29
CA GLU A 255 -67.57 18.07 1.15
C GLU A 255 -67.58 19.43 1.89
N ARG A 256 -67.56 20.54 1.13
CA ARG A 256 -67.45 21.94 1.62
C ARG A 256 -66.09 22.30 2.25
N ASP A 257 -65.05 21.54 1.94
CA ASP A 257 -63.67 21.74 2.40
C ASP A 257 -62.78 22.41 1.33
N VAL A 258 -63.36 23.30 0.53
CA VAL A 258 -62.65 24.00 -0.56
C VAL A 258 -61.44 24.78 -0.04
N ASP A 259 -61.55 25.40 1.13
CA ASP A 259 -60.46 26.19 1.71
C ASP A 259 -59.26 25.30 2.08
N ALA A 260 -59.50 24.12 2.66
CA ALA A 260 -58.45 23.14 2.97
C ALA A 260 -57.74 22.63 1.71
N TYR A 261 -58.49 22.37 0.63
CA TYR A 261 -57.90 22.03 -0.66
C TYR A 261 -57.04 23.16 -1.23
N LEU A 262 -57.51 24.41 -1.16
CA LEU A 262 -56.77 25.56 -1.70
C LEU A 262 -55.48 25.81 -0.91
N ASP A 263 -55.52 25.68 0.42
CA ASP A 263 -54.36 25.83 1.29
C ASP A 263 -53.34 24.70 1.06
N SER A 264 -53.79 23.45 0.98
CA SER A 264 -52.92 22.32 0.68
C SER A 264 -52.29 22.43 -0.72
N ARG A 265 -53.08 22.84 -1.73
CA ARG A 265 -52.57 23.06 -3.09
C ARG A 265 -51.54 24.19 -3.14
N LYS A 266 -51.71 25.26 -2.35
CA LYS A 266 -50.71 26.32 -2.24
C LYS A 266 -49.39 25.76 -1.67
N LEU A 267 -49.47 24.98 -0.59
CA LEU A 267 -48.29 24.39 0.03
C LEU A 267 -47.60 23.35 -0.86
N ASN A 268 -48.34 22.62 -1.70
CA ASN A 268 -47.74 21.73 -2.70
C ASN A 268 -46.95 22.50 -3.76
N ILE A 269 -47.43 23.69 -4.16
CA ILE A 269 -46.70 24.59 -5.07
C ILE A 269 -45.45 25.16 -4.39
N ASP A 270 -45.56 25.52 -3.12
CA ASP A 270 -44.42 26.05 -2.35
C ASP A 270 -43.36 24.95 -2.12
N CYS A 271 -43.78 23.71 -1.85
CA CYS A 271 -42.89 22.53 -1.76
C CYS A 271 -42.19 22.24 -3.10
N LYS A 272 -42.92 22.27 -4.23
CA LYS A 272 -42.31 22.19 -5.58
C LYS A 272 -41.18 23.20 -5.72
N LYS A 273 -41.44 24.47 -5.43
CA LYS A 273 -40.45 25.54 -5.60
C LYS A 273 -39.25 25.35 -4.70
N ALA A 274 -39.45 24.91 -3.47
CA ALA A 274 -38.37 24.62 -2.55
C ALA A 274 -37.45 23.50 -3.09
N ILE A 275 -38.02 22.45 -3.70
CA ILE A 275 -37.23 21.40 -4.37
C ILE A 275 -36.45 21.98 -5.56
N GLU A 276 -37.09 22.80 -6.39
CA GLU A 276 -36.42 23.44 -7.54
C GLU A 276 -35.29 24.37 -7.11
N GLU A 277 -35.49 25.14 -6.04
CA GLU A 277 -34.50 26.05 -5.47
C GLU A 277 -33.35 25.26 -4.83
N ALA A 278 -33.64 24.19 -4.09
CA ALA A 278 -32.61 23.31 -3.52
C ALA A 278 -31.73 22.71 -4.61
N ILE A 279 -32.33 22.17 -5.68
CA ILE A 279 -31.58 21.63 -6.82
C ILE A 279 -30.79 22.75 -7.53
N ALA A 280 -31.38 23.93 -7.72
CA ALA A 280 -30.71 25.01 -8.44
C ALA A 280 -29.51 25.61 -7.68
N LEU A 281 -29.59 25.66 -6.35
CA LEU A 281 -28.55 26.24 -5.50
C LEU A 281 -27.43 25.25 -5.18
N LYS A 282 -27.79 23.98 -4.99
CA LYS A 282 -26.88 22.94 -4.46
C LYS A 282 -26.40 21.95 -5.51
N PHE A 283 -26.58 22.26 -6.79
CA PHE A 283 -26.07 21.45 -7.90
C PHE A 283 -24.87 22.15 -8.55
N ASP A 284 -23.69 21.55 -8.44
CA ASP A 284 -22.43 22.12 -8.92
C ASP A 284 -22.17 21.88 -10.43
N GLY A 285 -23.08 21.16 -11.10
CA GLY A 285 -22.99 20.76 -12.50
C GLY A 285 -22.64 19.28 -12.70
N LEU A 286 -22.18 18.58 -11.66
CA LEU A 286 -21.87 17.15 -11.64
C LEU A 286 -22.64 16.42 -10.52
N HIS A 287 -22.75 17.02 -9.34
CA HIS A 287 -23.34 16.41 -8.14
C HIS A 287 -24.27 17.38 -7.40
N LEU A 288 -25.18 16.80 -6.62
CA LEU A 288 -26.08 17.50 -5.71
C LEU A 288 -25.54 17.33 -4.29
N GLU A 289 -25.45 18.40 -3.50
CA GLU A 289 -24.98 18.33 -2.10
C GLU A 289 -25.85 17.36 -1.26
N GLU A 290 -25.21 16.65 -0.32
CA GLU A 290 -25.82 15.53 0.42
C GLU A 290 -27.02 15.92 1.31
N ASP A 291 -27.09 17.17 1.77
CA ASP A 291 -28.17 17.71 2.62
C ASP A 291 -29.25 18.46 1.81
N ALA A 292 -29.24 18.35 0.48
CA ALA A 292 -30.15 19.10 -0.38
C ALA A 292 -31.63 18.73 -0.15
N ALA A 293 -31.92 17.47 0.19
CA ALA A 293 -33.27 17.01 0.49
C ALA A 293 -33.70 17.32 1.94
N THR A 294 -32.77 17.28 2.91
CA THR A 294 -33.04 17.42 4.35
C THR A 294 -33.77 18.71 4.68
N GLN A 295 -33.31 19.85 4.14
CA GLN A 295 -33.92 21.16 4.41
C GLN A 295 -35.37 21.26 3.91
N VAL A 296 -35.67 20.64 2.77
CA VAL A 296 -37.03 20.64 2.20
C VAL A 296 -37.94 19.69 2.98
N LEU A 297 -37.40 18.54 3.40
CA LEU A 297 -38.11 17.55 4.22
C LEU A 297 -38.48 18.15 5.58
N GLU A 298 -37.53 18.84 6.22
CA GLU A 298 -37.73 19.57 7.48
C GLU A 298 -38.78 20.68 7.41
N GLN A 299 -38.98 21.29 6.24
CA GLN A 299 -39.90 22.42 6.07
C GLN A 299 -41.32 21.96 5.73
N PHE A 300 -41.47 20.91 4.91
CA PHE A 300 -42.77 20.50 4.35
C PHE A 300 -43.27 19.15 4.84
N GLY A 301 -42.41 18.34 5.47
CA GLY A 301 -42.73 17.01 5.99
C GLY A 301 -42.77 15.93 4.92
N GLU A 302 -42.62 14.67 5.36
CA GLU A 302 -42.59 13.47 4.50
C GLU A 302 -43.80 13.41 3.56
N GLU A 303 -45.02 13.57 4.11
CA GLU A 303 -46.26 13.33 3.38
C GLU A 303 -46.37 14.23 2.14
N ARG A 304 -45.99 15.51 2.27
CA ARG A 304 -46.07 16.49 1.18
C ARG A 304 -44.98 16.30 0.15
N MET A 305 -43.74 16.08 0.59
CA MET A 305 -42.62 15.87 -0.31
C MET A 305 -42.85 14.63 -1.18
N THR A 306 -43.30 13.53 -0.55
CA THR A 306 -43.70 12.29 -1.22
C THR A 306 -44.80 12.52 -2.26
N PHE A 307 -45.86 13.26 -1.90
CA PHE A 307 -46.98 13.53 -2.79
C PHE A 307 -46.58 14.36 -4.03
N VAL A 308 -45.74 15.39 -3.85
CA VAL A 308 -45.29 16.28 -4.95
C VAL A 308 -44.31 15.56 -5.89
N MET A 309 -43.36 14.80 -5.35
CA MET A 309 -42.40 14.02 -6.14
C MET A 309 -43.10 12.92 -6.94
N ALA A 310 -43.99 12.16 -6.31
CA ALA A 310 -44.75 11.11 -6.99
C ALA A 310 -45.69 11.68 -8.08
N ASN A 311 -46.33 12.84 -7.84
CA ASN A 311 -47.12 13.52 -8.87
C ASN A 311 -46.25 13.85 -10.10
N THR A 312 -45.03 14.34 -9.87
CA THR A 312 -44.09 14.69 -10.93
C THR A 312 -43.67 13.47 -11.75
N LEU A 313 -43.26 12.38 -11.10
CA LEU A 313 -42.87 11.13 -11.76
C LEU A 313 -44.01 10.51 -12.56
N ARG A 314 -45.25 10.52 -12.04
CA ARG A 314 -46.42 10.02 -12.79
C ARG A 314 -46.72 10.86 -14.04
N LYS A 315 -46.42 12.16 -14.04
CA LYS A 315 -46.58 13.03 -15.21
C LYS A 315 -45.42 12.90 -16.21
N LEU A 316 -44.23 12.55 -15.74
CA LEU A 316 -43.03 12.38 -16.55
C LEU A 316 -42.63 10.91 -16.76
N SER A 317 -43.57 9.97 -16.57
CA SER A 317 -43.30 8.53 -16.62
C SER A 317 -42.73 8.06 -17.97
N TYR A 318 -42.99 8.82 -19.04
CA TYR A 318 -42.46 8.60 -20.39
C TYR A 318 -40.97 8.96 -20.54
N ASP A 319 -40.38 9.76 -19.64
CA ASP A 319 -38.99 10.19 -19.73
C ASP A 319 -38.06 9.07 -19.26
N GLY A 320 -37.19 8.59 -20.14
CA GLY A 320 -36.30 7.44 -19.90
C GLY A 320 -35.16 7.72 -18.92
N ARG A 321 -34.98 8.95 -18.45
CA ARG A 321 -33.90 9.33 -17.54
C ARG A 321 -34.20 9.12 -16.06
N PHE A 322 -35.46 8.90 -15.70
CA PHE A 322 -35.83 8.52 -14.33
C PHE A 322 -35.64 7.01 -14.13
N SER A 323 -35.11 6.63 -12.97
CA SER A 323 -34.89 5.24 -12.58
C SER A 323 -36.20 4.45 -12.57
N ARG A 324 -36.10 3.16 -12.88
CA ARG A 324 -37.26 2.26 -12.83
C ARG A 324 -37.82 2.15 -11.42
N GLN A 325 -36.95 2.16 -10.41
CA GLN A 325 -37.32 2.10 -9.00
C GLN A 325 -38.15 3.31 -8.57
N ASN A 326 -37.75 4.53 -8.97
CA ASN A 326 -38.52 5.74 -8.66
C ASN A 326 -39.88 5.75 -9.35
N LYS A 327 -39.96 5.30 -10.60
CA LYS A 327 -41.23 5.16 -11.31
C LYS A 327 -42.16 4.17 -10.63
N ASP A 328 -41.65 2.98 -10.31
CA ASP A 328 -42.43 1.95 -9.64
C ASP A 328 -42.90 2.43 -8.26
N TRP A 329 -42.04 3.10 -7.47
CA TRP A 329 -42.41 3.74 -6.20
C TRP A 329 -43.56 4.75 -6.36
N ALA A 330 -43.47 5.65 -7.34
CA ALA A 330 -44.50 6.66 -7.58
C ALA A 330 -45.85 6.08 -8.06
N GLU A 331 -45.85 4.90 -8.69
CA GLU A 331 -47.08 4.22 -9.12
C GLU A 331 -47.93 3.74 -7.94
N HIS A 332 -47.30 3.41 -6.80
CA HIS A 332 -47.97 2.94 -5.58
C HIS A 332 -48.61 4.08 -4.75
N ILE A 333 -48.33 5.34 -5.08
CA ILE A 333 -48.88 6.50 -4.38
C ILE A 333 -50.16 6.96 -5.08
N GLU A 334 -51.28 6.96 -4.36
CA GLU A 334 -52.58 7.37 -4.89
C GLU A 334 -52.63 8.89 -5.15
N ILE A 335 -52.70 9.27 -6.43
CA ILE A 335 -52.81 10.67 -6.86
C ILE A 335 -53.98 10.77 -7.85
N PRO A 336 -55.15 11.26 -7.42
CA PRO A 336 -56.32 11.32 -8.28
C PRO A 336 -56.16 12.36 -9.39
N GLU A 337 -56.76 12.09 -10.55
CA GLU A 337 -56.79 13.06 -11.64
C GLU A 337 -57.70 14.25 -11.31
N ASN A 338 -57.09 15.41 -11.08
CA ASN A 338 -57.81 16.60 -10.66
C ASN A 338 -58.12 17.52 -11.86
N ILE A 339 -59.12 17.13 -12.65
CA ILE A 339 -59.55 17.89 -13.84
C ILE A 339 -60.70 18.83 -13.45
N ASN A 340 -60.46 20.13 -13.46
CA ASN A 340 -61.49 21.14 -13.28
C ASN A 340 -61.59 22.05 -14.51
N GLN A 341 -62.78 22.19 -15.09
CA GLN A 341 -63.04 22.99 -16.30
C GLN A 341 -62.06 22.69 -17.47
N GLY A 342 -61.65 21.43 -17.62
CA GLY A 342 -60.71 21.00 -18.66
C GLY A 342 -59.24 21.31 -18.38
N LYS A 343 -58.90 21.89 -17.22
CA LYS A 343 -57.52 22.07 -16.75
C LYS A 343 -57.18 21.00 -15.71
N ASN A 344 -56.06 20.31 -15.87
CA ASN A 344 -55.52 19.42 -14.85
C ASN A 344 -54.77 20.25 -13.81
N LEU A 345 -55.30 20.33 -12.59
CA LEU A 345 -54.75 21.14 -11.50
C LEU A 345 -53.48 20.53 -10.89
N ASN A 346 -53.22 19.23 -11.12
CA ASN A 346 -52.00 18.58 -10.66
C ASN A 346 -50.76 19.05 -11.44
N GLN A 347 -50.94 19.71 -12.59
CA GLN A 347 -49.84 20.29 -13.35
C GLN A 347 -49.20 21.48 -12.62
N ASP A 348 -49.91 22.13 -11.71
CA ASP A 348 -49.44 23.36 -11.08
C ASP A 348 -48.28 23.12 -10.09
N TYR A 349 -48.05 21.86 -9.68
CA TYR A 349 -46.98 21.44 -8.77
C TYR A 349 -46.15 20.27 -9.34
N VAL A 350 -45.96 20.21 -10.67
CA VAL A 350 -44.96 19.35 -11.32
C VAL A 350 -43.60 20.04 -11.28
N ILE A 351 -42.57 19.38 -10.73
CA ILE A 351 -41.22 19.93 -10.58
C ILE A 351 -40.54 20.09 -11.95
N GLU A 352 -40.03 21.30 -12.22
CA GLU A 352 -39.38 21.73 -13.45
C GLU A 352 -37.86 21.78 -13.22
N SER A 353 -37.23 20.60 -13.16
CA SER A 353 -35.77 20.45 -13.09
C SER A 353 -35.27 19.46 -14.15
N HIS A 354 -33.94 19.35 -14.32
CA HIS A 354 -33.36 18.37 -15.24
C HIS A 354 -33.69 16.94 -14.74
N PRO A 355 -34.31 16.07 -15.56
CA PRO A 355 -34.81 14.77 -15.08
C PRO A 355 -33.80 13.88 -14.38
N ALA A 356 -32.55 13.85 -14.84
CA ALA A 356 -31.50 13.04 -14.19
C ALA A 356 -31.09 13.60 -12.81
N VAL A 357 -31.11 14.92 -12.63
CA VAL A 357 -30.76 15.57 -11.35
C VAL A 357 -31.93 15.44 -10.38
N LEU A 358 -33.15 15.56 -10.89
CA LEU A 358 -34.36 15.33 -10.11
C LEU A 358 -34.50 13.86 -9.68
N ASP A 359 -34.10 12.91 -10.51
CA ASP A 359 -34.08 11.49 -10.14
C ASP A 359 -33.13 11.24 -8.95
N GLY A 360 -31.91 11.77 -9.01
CA GLY A 360 -30.97 11.71 -7.88
C GLY A 360 -31.45 12.43 -6.62
N PHE A 361 -32.13 13.57 -6.76
CA PHE A 361 -32.78 14.24 -5.62
C PHE A 361 -33.88 13.37 -4.98
N ILE A 362 -34.66 12.64 -5.78
CA ILE A 362 -35.72 11.76 -5.29
C ILE A 362 -35.13 10.57 -4.54
N ASP A 363 -34.03 9.99 -5.03
CA ASP A 363 -33.33 8.90 -4.32
C ASP A 363 -32.81 9.37 -2.96
N MET A 364 -32.18 10.54 -2.91
CA MET A 364 -31.71 11.19 -1.67
C MET A 364 -32.86 11.43 -0.69
N ALA A 365 -33.97 12.02 -1.15
CA ALA A 365 -35.13 12.28 -0.30
C ALA A 365 -35.77 10.99 0.23
N ARG A 366 -35.82 9.92 -0.57
CA ARG A 366 -36.35 8.61 -0.14
C ARG A 366 -35.44 7.93 0.88
N ALA A 367 -34.13 8.08 0.76
CA ALA A 367 -33.16 7.58 1.75
C ALA A 367 -33.32 8.31 3.09
N GLU A 368 -33.42 9.65 3.07
CA GLU A 368 -33.61 10.46 4.27
C GLU A 368 -34.90 10.11 5.02
N ILE A 369 -36.02 10.00 4.29
CA ILE A 369 -37.32 9.58 4.85
C ILE A 369 -37.22 8.20 5.49
N ARG A 370 -36.46 7.28 4.89
CA ARG A 370 -36.27 5.93 5.43
C ARG A 370 -35.47 5.97 6.72
N MET A 371 -34.43 6.80 6.82
CA MET A 371 -33.63 6.96 8.04
C MET A 371 -34.47 7.58 9.16
N GLN A 372 -35.22 8.65 8.90
CA GLN A 372 -36.13 9.25 9.90
C GLN A 372 -37.18 8.25 10.40
N LYS A 373 -37.66 7.34 9.55
CA LYS A 373 -38.59 6.27 9.96
C LYS A 373 -37.93 5.18 10.79
N ILE A 374 -36.65 4.88 10.54
CA ILE A 374 -35.89 3.95 11.38
C ILE A 374 -35.67 4.59 12.76
N GLU A 375 -35.30 5.87 12.81
CA GLU A 375 -35.16 6.64 14.06
C GLU A 375 -36.49 6.76 14.81
N GLN A 376 -37.59 7.13 14.14
CA GLN A 376 -38.92 7.14 14.75
C GLN A 376 -39.39 5.74 15.18
N ALA A 377 -39.07 4.68 14.43
CA ALA A 377 -39.43 3.31 14.83
C ALA A 377 -38.62 2.82 16.03
N LEU A 378 -37.39 3.33 16.21
CA LEU A 378 -36.58 3.12 17.40
C LEU A 378 -37.09 3.93 18.61
N ASP A 379 -37.73 5.08 18.37
CA ASP A 379 -38.30 5.95 19.42
C ASP A 379 -39.81 5.72 19.74
N GLU A 380 -40.61 5.14 18.83
CA GLU A 380 -42.08 4.97 18.97
C GLU A 380 -42.52 3.55 19.41
N ALA A 381 -41.59 2.67 19.81
CA ALA A 381 -41.93 1.37 20.40
C ALA A 381 -42.42 1.49 21.87
N GLU A 382 -43.48 2.25 22.10
CA GLU A 382 -44.31 2.17 23.31
C GLU A 382 -45.79 2.00 22.94
N VAL A 383 -46.16 0.79 22.50
CA VAL A 383 -47.56 0.36 22.50
C VAL A 383 -47.85 -0.30 23.85
N THR A 384 -48.50 0.41 24.78
CA THR A 384 -48.88 -0.22 26.06
C THR A 384 -50.09 -1.16 25.88
N ILE A 385 -49.85 -2.47 25.86
CA ILE A 385 -50.89 -3.50 25.89
C ILE A 385 -51.49 -3.55 27.30
N THR A 386 -52.82 -3.48 27.36
CA THR A 386 -53.62 -3.59 28.58
C THR A 386 -54.64 -4.73 28.47
N ALA A 387 -55.22 -5.16 29.59
CA ALA A 387 -56.26 -6.21 29.63
C ALA A 387 -57.48 -5.95 28.72
N ASP A 388 -57.74 -4.69 28.37
CA ASP A 388 -58.88 -4.28 27.53
C ASP A 388 -58.49 -4.03 26.06
N THR A 389 -57.25 -4.37 25.67
CA THR A 389 -56.74 -4.13 24.31
C THR A 389 -57.48 -5.00 23.30
N ARG A 390 -57.94 -4.35 22.23
CA ARG A 390 -58.64 -4.98 21.10
C ARG A 390 -58.20 -4.31 19.82
N GLY A 391 -58.24 -5.03 18.70
CA GLY A 391 -57.82 -4.45 17.43
C GLY A 391 -56.31 -4.30 17.30
N PHE A 392 -55.51 -4.99 18.14
CA PHE A 392 -54.06 -4.94 18.11
C PHE A 392 -53.53 -5.66 16.86
N GLU A 393 -52.67 -5.02 16.08
CA GLU A 393 -52.00 -5.64 14.94
C GLU A 393 -50.64 -6.15 15.42
N ALA A 394 -50.49 -7.47 15.48
CA ALA A 394 -49.25 -8.11 15.92
C ALA A 394 -48.28 -8.23 14.75
N ASP A 395 -47.02 -7.87 14.97
CA ASP A 395 -46.01 -7.92 13.91
C ASP A 395 -45.82 -9.36 13.40
N GLY A 396 -45.72 -9.53 12.08
CA GLY A 396 -45.69 -10.84 11.42
C GLY A 396 -47.03 -11.59 11.32
N HIS A 397 -48.10 -11.14 11.98
CA HIS A 397 -49.39 -11.85 12.05
C HIS A 397 -50.54 -11.03 11.44
N ALA A 398 -51.08 -11.51 10.32
CA ALA A 398 -52.13 -10.80 9.59
C ALA A 398 -53.47 -10.82 10.33
N GLY A 399 -54.05 -9.64 10.55
CA GLY A 399 -55.33 -9.45 11.21
C GLY A 399 -55.20 -8.70 12.53
N THR A 400 -56.32 -8.53 13.22
CA THR A 400 -56.34 -7.84 14.52
C THR A 400 -56.62 -8.82 15.65
N TRP A 401 -56.06 -8.51 16.81
CA TRP A 401 -56.03 -9.37 17.97
C TRP A 401 -56.56 -8.64 19.20
N HIS A 402 -57.14 -9.37 20.14
CA HIS A 402 -57.55 -8.84 21.43
C HIS A 402 -57.01 -9.68 22.57
N THR A 403 -56.79 -9.02 23.71
CA THR A 403 -56.35 -9.68 24.92
C THR A 403 -57.45 -10.58 25.49
N VAL A 404 -57.08 -11.83 25.77
CA VAL A 404 -57.95 -12.85 26.38
C VAL A 404 -57.50 -13.20 27.80
N ASP A 405 -56.19 -13.21 28.06
CA ASP A 405 -55.62 -13.50 29.38
C ASP A 405 -54.37 -12.64 29.65
N GLU A 406 -54.13 -12.27 30.90
CA GLU A 406 -52.97 -11.48 31.36
C GLU A 406 -52.25 -12.26 32.46
N ARG A 407 -50.92 -12.33 32.39
CA ARG A 407 -50.08 -12.88 33.46
C ARG A 407 -48.88 -12.02 33.73
N GLU A 408 -48.48 -12.01 35.00
CA GLU A 408 -47.30 -11.28 35.46
C GLU A 408 -46.22 -12.28 35.88
N TYR A 409 -45.03 -12.12 35.31
CA TYR A 409 -43.86 -12.94 35.60
C TYR A 409 -42.68 -12.02 35.90
N ALA A 410 -42.06 -12.21 37.07
CA ALA A 410 -40.94 -11.41 37.55
C ALA A 410 -41.14 -9.88 37.52
N GLY A 411 -42.39 -9.42 37.61
CA GLY A 411 -42.78 -8.00 37.59
C GLY A 411 -43.13 -7.44 36.21
N GLU A 412 -42.98 -8.22 35.15
CA GLU A 412 -43.36 -7.87 33.77
C GLU A 412 -44.69 -8.54 33.40
N LYS A 413 -45.49 -7.87 32.57
CA LYS A 413 -46.81 -8.36 32.14
C LYS A 413 -46.77 -8.91 30.72
N PHE A 414 -47.46 -10.03 30.55
CA PHE A 414 -47.63 -10.74 29.30
C PHE A 414 -49.12 -10.91 29.03
N PHE A 415 -49.51 -10.83 27.77
CA PHE A 415 -50.89 -10.83 27.32
C PHE A 415 -51.09 -11.89 26.25
N PHE A 416 -51.95 -12.87 26.52
CA PHE A 416 -52.38 -13.85 25.55
C PHE A 416 -53.46 -13.23 24.66
N MET A 417 -53.23 -13.25 23.35
CA MET A 417 -54.06 -12.59 22.36
C MET A 417 -54.76 -13.61 21.46
N GLU A 418 -56.04 -13.38 21.19
CA GLU A 418 -56.86 -14.17 20.26
C GLU A 418 -57.24 -13.32 19.05
N HIS A 419 -57.28 -13.95 17.87
CA HIS A 419 -57.60 -13.27 16.63
C HIS A 419 -59.07 -12.80 16.61
N ASP A 420 -59.33 -11.53 16.28
CA ASP A 420 -60.66 -10.92 16.33
C ASP A 420 -61.65 -11.51 15.32
N GLU A 421 -61.20 -11.80 14.09
CA GLU A 421 -62.06 -12.37 13.03
C GLU A 421 -62.27 -13.89 13.15
N TYR A 422 -61.21 -14.65 13.43
CA TYR A 422 -61.23 -16.11 13.39
C TYR A 422 -61.31 -16.76 14.78
N GLY A 423 -61.14 -16.00 15.86
CA GLY A 423 -61.22 -16.50 17.24
C GLY A 423 -60.33 -17.73 17.45
N SER A 424 -60.88 -18.73 18.14
CA SER A 424 -60.24 -20.00 18.44
C SER A 424 -59.94 -20.91 17.24
N ASP A 425 -60.30 -20.52 16.01
CA ASP A 425 -59.93 -21.28 14.79
C ASP A 425 -58.50 -20.99 14.35
N VAL A 426 -57.85 -19.98 14.93
CA VAL A 426 -56.43 -19.61 14.74
C VAL A 426 -55.71 -19.73 16.09
N ALA A 427 -54.46 -20.17 16.06
CA ALA A 427 -53.64 -20.27 17.26
C ALA A 427 -53.41 -18.87 17.87
N GLY A 428 -53.46 -18.77 19.19
CA GLY A 428 -53.20 -17.53 19.90
C GLY A 428 -51.71 -17.17 19.92
N ILE A 429 -51.44 -15.94 20.33
CA ILE A 429 -50.07 -15.39 20.49
C ILE A 429 -49.91 -14.79 21.88
N ILE A 430 -48.69 -14.61 22.37
CA ILE A 430 -48.39 -13.85 23.58
C ILE A 430 -47.57 -12.62 23.22
N VAL A 431 -47.95 -11.48 23.79
CA VAL A 431 -47.24 -10.20 23.62
C VAL A 431 -46.88 -9.59 24.97
N SER A 432 -45.80 -8.80 25.04
CA SER A 432 -45.43 -8.05 26.22
C SER A 432 -46.33 -6.83 26.45
N GLU A 433 -46.21 -6.19 27.61
CA GLU A 433 -46.85 -4.89 27.89
C GLU A 433 -46.49 -3.81 26.88
N HIS A 434 -45.40 -3.93 26.13
CA HIS A 434 -44.98 -2.97 25.10
C HIS A 434 -45.34 -3.38 23.67
N GLY A 435 -46.12 -4.46 23.49
CA GLY A 435 -46.60 -4.92 22.19
C GLY A 435 -45.61 -5.79 21.41
N GLN A 436 -44.52 -6.22 22.02
CA GLN A 436 -43.57 -7.15 21.41
C GLN A 436 -44.13 -8.57 21.39
N LEU A 437 -44.05 -9.26 20.26
CA LEU A 437 -44.41 -10.67 20.14
C LEU A 437 -43.40 -11.54 20.91
N ILE A 438 -43.89 -12.35 21.86
CA ILE A 438 -43.07 -13.21 22.72
C ILE A 438 -43.22 -14.68 22.33
N ALA A 439 -44.43 -15.12 21.98
CA ALA A 439 -44.67 -16.49 21.57
C ALA A 439 -45.83 -16.58 20.58
N GLU A 440 -45.78 -17.56 19.68
CA GLU A 440 -46.77 -17.80 18.63
C GLU A 440 -47.20 -19.29 18.57
N ASP A 441 -48.22 -19.59 17.75
CA ASP A 441 -48.77 -20.94 17.58
C ASP A 441 -49.35 -21.61 18.86
N LEU A 442 -49.91 -20.80 19.76
CA LEU A 442 -50.38 -21.24 21.07
C LEU A 442 -51.87 -21.64 21.06
N TRP A 443 -52.14 -22.93 21.19
CA TRP A 443 -53.51 -23.44 21.30
C TRP A 443 -54.05 -23.46 22.73
N ASN A 444 -53.17 -23.40 23.73
CA ASN A 444 -53.53 -23.57 25.15
C ASN A 444 -53.07 -22.42 26.06
N GLY A 445 -52.79 -21.24 25.50
CA GLY A 445 -52.30 -20.09 26.27
C GLY A 445 -50.86 -20.28 26.74
N TYR A 446 -50.60 -20.05 28.03
CA TYR A 446 -49.28 -20.18 28.66
C TYR A 446 -48.89 -21.66 28.91
N ASP A 447 -48.65 -22.41 27.84
CA ASP A 447 -48.09 -23.76 27.89
C ASP A 447 -46.56 -23.76 28.03
N ALA A 448 -45.93 -24.93 27.97
CA ALA A 448 -44.50 -25.07 28.26
C ALA A 448 -43.62 -24.27 27.28
N GLY A 449 -43.98 -24.27 25.99
CA GLY A 449 -43.26 -23.48 24.97
C GLY A 449 -43.47 -21.98 25.13
N ALA A 450 -44.68 -21.55 25.51
CA ALA A 450 -44.92 -20.15 25.87
C ALA A 450 -44.09 -19.69 27.08
N LEU A 451 -43.94 -20.54 28.11
CA LEU A 451 -43.16 -20.21 29.30
C LEU A 451 -41.65 -20.17 29.03
N GLU A 452 -41.15 -21.02 28.13
CA GLU A 452 -39.77 -21.02 27.66
C GLU A 452 -39.44 -19.70 26.95
N ALA A 453 -40.27 -19.28 26.00
CA ALA A 453 -40.11 -18.01 25.29
C ALA A 453 -40.23 -16.78 26.21
N ILE A 454 -41.12 -16.83 27.22
CA ILE A 454 -41.19 -15.79 28.27
C ILE A 454 -39.92 -15.79 29.13
N SER A 455 -39.34 -16.97 29.42
CA SER A 455 -38.14 -17.07 30.25
C SER A 455 -36.90 -16.51 29.54
N GLU A 456 -36.75 -16.82 28.25
CA GLU A 456 -35.70 -16.29 27.38
C GLU A 456 -35.80 -14.76 27.31
N TYR A 457 -37.00 -14.24 27.06
CA TYR A 457 -37.27 -12.80 27.05
C TYR A 457 -36.89 -12.09 28.37
N LEU A 458 -37.18 -12.72 29.52
CA LEU A 458 -36.82 -12.15 30.83
C LEU A 458 -35.32 -12.22 31.12
N GLN A 459 -34.62 -13.26 30.64
CA GLN A 459 -33.16 -13.38 30.75
C GLN A 459 -32.45 -12.34 29.89
N GLU A 460 -32.89 -12.09 28.67
CA GLU A 460 -32.35 -11.03 27.81
C GLU A 460 -32.49 -9.64 28.46
N LYS A 461 -33.56 -9.41 29.22
CA LYS A 461 -33.77 -8.20 30.03
C LYS A 461 -32.96 -8.17 31.34
N GLY A 462 -32.17 -9.19 31.65
CA GLY A 462 -31.38 -9.29 32.88
C GLY A 462 -32.20 -9.56 34.15
N ILE A 463 -33.42 -10.09 34.02
CA ILE A 463 -34.32 -10.40 35.12
C ILE A 463 -34.18 -11.87 35.51
N SER A 464 -33.93 -12.15 36.80
CA SER A 464 -33.78 -13.52 37.30
C SER A 464 -35.09 -14.31 37.20
N VAL A 465 -35.05 -15.45 36.50
CA VAL A 465 -36.20 -16.34 36.23
C VAL A 465 -36.31 -17.49 37.24
N GLU A 466 -35.60 -17.39 38.37
CA GLU A 466 -35.47 -18.45 39.36
C GLU A 466 -36.84 -18.81 39.97
N GLY A 467 -37.39 -19.97 39.59
CA GLY A 467 -38.67 -20.51 40.09
C GLY A 467 -39.85 -20.55 39.09
N LEU A 468 -39.63 -20.26 37.80
CA LEU A 468 -40.69 -20.18 36.78
C LEU A 468 -41.01 -21.46 36.00
N MET A 469 -40.16 -22.50 36.09
CA MET A 469 -40.38 -23.79 35.42
C MET A 469 -40.60 -24.93 36.44
N PRO A 470 -41.47 -25.93 36.18
CA PRO A 470 -41.29 -27.24 36.79
C PRO A 470 -39.96 -27.81 36.28
N GLU A 471 -39.07 -28.19 37.20
CA GLU A 471 -37.75 -28.78 36.91
C GLU A 471 -37.85 -29.84 35.79
N LEU A 472 -37.51 -29.46 34.56
CA LEU A 472 -37.03 -30.39 33.54
C LEU A 472 -35.57 -30.64 33.91
N GLU A 473 -35.20 -31.92 34.08
CA GLU A 473 -33.79 -32.25 34.27
C GLU A 473 -33.02 -31.73 33.04
N PRO A 474 -31.96 -30.94 33.21
CA PRO A 474 -31.17 -30.43 32.10
C PRO A 474 -30.59 -31.60 31.29
N ASP A 475 -30.60 -31.48 29.97
CA ASP A 475 -30.09 -32.51 29.06
C ASP A 475 -28.55 -32.57 29.03
N GLU A 476 -27.88 -31.63 29.70
CA GLU A 476 -26.43 -31.60 29.89
C GLU A 476 -26.03 -30.98 31.23
N LEU A 477 -24.92 -31.46 31.78
CA LEU A 477 -24.38 -31.00 33.06
C LEU A 477 -22.86 -31.04 33.05
N ALA A 478 -22.23 -30.08 33.72
CA ALA A 478 -20.81 -30.07 33.98
C ALA A 478 -20.50 -29.84 35.47
N TYR A 479 -19.45 -30.48 35.96
CA TYR A 479 -18.99 -30.37 37.35
C TYR A 479 -17.47 -30.33 37.41
N LYS A 480 -16.94 -29.51 38.32
CA LYS A 480 -15.56 -29.61 38.78
C LYS A 480 -15.51 -30.51 40.00
N ILE A 481 -14.75 -31.59 39.91
CA ILE A 481 -14.58 -32.57 41.00
C ILE A 481 -13.08 -32.72 41.26
N ASP A 482 -12.64 -32.27 42.43
CA ASP A 482 -11.22 -32.17 42.79
C ASP A 482 -10.40 -31.39 41.74
N ASP A 483 -9.45 -32.04 41.07
CA ASP A 483 -8.55 -31.49 40.06
C ASP A 483 -8.97 -31.87 38.62
N ARG A 484 -10.26 -32.13 38.38
CA ARG A 484 -10.82 -32.52 37.06
C ARG A 484 -12.16 -31.84 36.78
N TYR A 485 -12.51 -31.71 35.51
CA TYR A 485 -13.86 -31.42 35.06
C TYR A 485 -14.54 -32.70 34.57
N PHE A 486 -15.83 -32.81 34.80
CA PHE A 486 -16.69 -33.91 34.37
C PHE A 486 -17.89 -33.30 33.66
N ALA A 487 -18.08 -33.66 32.39
CA ALA A 487 -19.20 -33.27 31.57
C ALA A 487 -20.05 -34.51 31.23
N ILE A 488 -21.37 -34.38 31.24
CA ILE A 488 -22.31 -35.42 30.85
C ILE A 488 -23.44 -34.82 30.02
N GLN A 489 -23.83 -35.48 28.95
CA GLN A 489 -24.89 -35.06 28.04
C GLN A 489 -25.80 -36.24 27.72
N ARG A 490 -27.10 -35.99 27.59
CA ARG A 490 -28.10 -37.00 27.27
C ARG A 490 -28.11 -37.32 25.78
N THR A 491 -28.24 -38.61 25.46
CA THR A 491 -28.34 -39.10 24.07
C THR A 491 -29.58 -39.98 23.88
N GLU A 492 -29.87 -40.41 22.64
CA GLU A 492 -31.01 -41.31 22.35
C GLU A 492 -30.87 -42.69 23.02
N GLU A 493 -29.63 -43.15 23.25
CA GLU A 493 -29.31 -44.46 23.82
C GLU A 493 -28.93 -44.41 25.31
N GLY A 494 -28.81 -43.22 25.90
CA GLY A 494 -28.45 -43.03 27.31
C GLY A 494 -27.78 -41.69 27.58
N TYR A 495 -26.50 -41.70 27.97
CA TYR A 495 -25.72 -40.51 28.28
C TYR A 495 -24.27 -40.64 27.80
N ASP A 496 -23.71 -39.60 27.19
CA ASP A 496 -22.28 -39.50 26.90
C ASP A 496 -21.60 -38.67 28.00
N TYR A 497 -20.41 -39.08 28.41
CA TYR A 497 -19.64 -38.36 29.43
C TYR A 497 -18.18 -38.19 29.04
N THR A 498 -17.55 -37.15 29.58
CA THR A 498 -16.13 -36.84 29.36
C THR A 498 -15.50 -36.25 30.61
N PHE A 499 -14.31 -36.72 30.95
CA PHE A 499 -13.45 -36.14 31.97
C PHE A 499 -12.36 -35.30 31.33
N TYR A 500 -12.23 -34.06 31.78
CA TYR A 500 -11.16 -33.16 31.38
C TYR A 500 -10.21 -32.86 32.54
N ALA A 501 -8.94 -32.64 32.23
CA ALA A 501 -7.97 -32.07 33.15
C ALA A 501 -8.24 -30.57 33.38
N LEU A 502 -7.53 -29.94 34.33
CA LEU A 502 -7.71 -28.50 34.62
C LEU A 502 -7.25 -27.59 33.47
N ASP A 503 -6.43 -28.10 32.55
CA ASP A 503 -6.01 -27.48 31.30
C ASP A 503 -6.89 -27.90 30.10
N TYR A 504 -8.06 -28.49 30.38
CA TYR A 504 -9.10 -28.84 29.41
C TYR A 504 -8.76 -30.00 28.46
N ASP A 505 -7.65 -30.70 28.71
CA ASP A 505 -7.31 -31.92 27.98
C ASP A 505 -8.26 -33.07 28.32
N GLU A 506 -8.75 -33.77 27.30
CA GLU A 506 -9.56 -34.98 27.46
C GLU A 506 -8.72 -36.09 28.12
N ILE A 507 -9.16 -36.53 29.29
CA ILE A 507 -8.55 -37.63 30.03
C ILE A 507 -9.20 -38.96 29.61
N ASP A 508 -10.53 -38.98 29.61
CA ASP A 508 -11.33 -40.17 29.33
C ASP A 508 -12.75 -39.77 28.92
N GLY A 509 -13.37 -40.56 28.05
CA GLY A 509 -14.70 -40.31 27.51
C GLY A 509 -15.42 -41.61 27.18
N GLY A 510 -16.72 -41.67 27.44
CA GLY A 510 -17.49 -42.89 27.29
C GLY A 510 -18.99 -42.66 27.14
N ALA A 511 -19.69 -43.73 26.78
CA ALA A 511 -21.14 -43.77 26.67
C ALA A 511 -21.73 -44.68 27.76
N TYR A 512 -22.81 -44.23 28.38
CA TYR A 512 -23.58 -44.94 29.38
C TYR A 512 -24.95 -45.30 28.78
N ASP A 513 -25.07 -46.51 28.24
CA ASP A 513 -26.21 -46.99 27.43
C ASP A 513 -27.42 -47.41 28.29
N ASN A 514 -28.09 -46.46 28.94
CA ASN A 514 -29.33 -46.72 29.66
C ASN A 514 -30.22 -45.47 29.77
N PRO A 515 -31.21 -45.30 28.87
CA PRO A 515 -32.06 -44.11 28.86
C PRO A 515 -33.17 -44.14 29.93
N ASP A 516 -33.36 -45.29 30.61
CA ASP A 516 -34.42 -45.48 31.60
C ASP A 516 -34.04 -44.98 33.01
N ILE A 517 -32.79 -44.58 33.24
CA ILE A 517 -32.31 -44.03 34.50
C ILE A 517 -32.17 -42.50 34.42
N SER A 518 -32.31 -41.81 35.55
CA SER A 518 -32.10 -40.35 35.60
C SER A 518 -30.63 -40.01 35.42
N MET A 519 -30.34 -38.81 34.93
CA MET A 519 -28.97 -38.34 34.72
C MET A 519 -28.17 -38.37 36.03
N ARG A 520 -28.79 -38.00 37.16
CA ARG A 520 -28.17 -38.10 38.48
C ARG A 520 -27.72 -39.52 38.83
N GLN A 521 -28.52 -40.54 38.48
CA GLN A 521 -28.15 -41.93 38.75
C GLN A 521 -27.01 -42.37 37.82
N ALA A 522 -27.03 -41.96 36.55
CA ALA A 522 -25.94 -42.23 35.61
C ALA A 522 -24.62 -41.63 36.12
N MET A 523 -24.65 -40.38 36.61
CA MET A 523 -23.49 -39.71 37.20
C MET A 523 -22.95 -40.43 38.44
N GLU A 524 -23.82 -40.86 39.36
CA GLU A 524 -23.39 -41.61 40.55
C GLU A 524 -22.69 -42.91 40.17
N ASP A 525 -23.22 -43.64 39.19
CA ASP A 525 -22.64 -44.88 38.70
C ASP A 525 -21.28 -44.64 38.00
N ILE A 526 -21.19 -43.63 37.11
CA ILE A 526 -19.96 -43.27 36.38
C ILE A 526 -18.85 -42.81 37.36
N LEU A 527 -19.22 -42.01 38.36
CA LEU A 527 -18.25 -41.49 39.34
C LEU A 527 -17.82 -42.57 40.35
N GLU A 528 -18.68 -43.52 40.71
CA GLU A 528 -18.34 -44.65 41.59
C GLU A 528 -17.25 -45.55 40.97
N ASP A 529 -17.30 -45.76 39.64
CA ASP A 529 -16.30 -46.54 38.91
C ASP A 529 -14.90 -45.88 38.92
N GLU A 530 -14.83 -44.54 39.07
CA GLU A 530 -13.61 -43.74 39.14
C GLU A 530 -13.14 -43.41 40.59
N ASP A 531 -13.74 -44.04 41.61
CA ASP A 531 -13.53 -43.74 43.04
C ASP A 531 -13.83 -42.25 43.41
N MET A 532 -14.73 -41.58 42.66
CA MET A 532 -15.12 -40.17 42.82
C MET A 532 -16.55 -40.05 43.38
N SER A 533 -16.88 -38.88 43.95
CA SER A 533 -18.24 -38.64 44.47
C SER A 533 -18.73 -37.22 44.21
N LEU A 534 -20.05 -37.08 44.12
CA LEU A 534 -20.72 -35.78 44.00
C LEU A 534 -20.70 -34.95 45.30
N GLU A 535 -20.17 -35.48 46.41
CA GLU A 535 -20.20 -34.78 47.70
C GLU A 535 -19.35 -33.50 47.71
N ASN A 536 -18.29 -33.44 46.89
CA ASN A 536 -17.40 -32.28 46.75
C ASN A 536 -17.47 -31.63 45.36
N ALA A 537 -18.44 -32.02 44.53
CA ALA A 537 -18.58 -31.50 43.18
C ALA A 537 -19.08 -30.05 43.19
N VAL A 538 -18.40 -29.18 42.45
CA VAL A 538 -18.82 -27.79 42.21
C VAL A 538 -19.46 -27.75 40.83
N PRO A 539 -20.75 -27.37 40.67
CA PRO A 539 -21.37 -27.24 39.36
C PRO A 539 -20.63 -26.18 38.54
N VAL A 540 -20.42 -26.48 37.27
CA VAL A 540 -19.82 -25.58 36.27
C VAL A 540 -20.83 -25.44 35.15
N ASP A 541 -20.87 -24.28 34.51
CA ASP A 541 -21.69 -24.10 33.32
C ASP A 541 -21.16 -24.97 32.17
N TYR A 542 -22.04 -25.72 31.51
CA TYR A 542 -21.64 -26.67 30.48
C TYR A 542 -21.17 -25.96 29.21
N GLU A 543 -21.87 -24.91 28.79
CA GLU A 543 -21.50 -24.14 27.60
C GLU A 543 -20.17 -23.42 27.81
N ASP A 544 -19.96 -22.79 28.97
CA ASP A 544 -18.68 -22.16 29.32
C ASP A 544 -17.53 -23.19 29.31
N LEU A 545 -17.74 -24.38 29.88
CA LEU A 545 -16.72 -25.44 29.88
C LEU A 545 -16.40 -25.91 28.46
N MET A 546 -17.43 -26.13 27.64
CA MET A 546 -17.25 -26.58 26.25
C MET A 546 -16.57 -25.51 25.39
N ALA A 547 -16.87 -24.23 25.60
CA ALA A 547 -16.18 -23.12 24.95
C ALA A 547 -14.68 -23.06 25.32
N GLU A 548 -14.34 -23.24 26.60
CA GLU A 548 -12.93 -23.30 27.04
C GLU A 548 -12.20 -24.53 26.49
N VAL A 549 -12.87 -25.69 26.40
CA VAL A 549 -12.32 -26.91 25.78
C VAL A 549 -12.07 -26.70 24.29
N GLU A 550 -13.00 -26.09 23.56
CA GLU A 550 -12.83 -25.75 22.15
C GLU A 550 -11.65 -24.78 21.96
N GLU A 551 -11.58 -23.72 22.77
CA GLU A 551 -10.50 -22.75 22.70
C GLU A 551 -9.14 -23.38 23.07
N ALA A 552 -9.09 -24.25 24.07
CA ALA A 552 -7.89 -25.02 24.42
C ALA A 552 -7.45 -25.94 23.27
N GLY A 553 -8.40 -26.63 22.64
CA GLY A 553 -8.16 -27.47 21.46
C GLY A 553 -7.61 -26.68 20.27
N GLU A 554 -8.19 -25.51 19.99
CA GLU A 554 -7.69 -24.59 18.96
C GLU A 554 -6.28 -24.09 19.28
N ARG A 555 -6.02 -23.67 20.53
CA ARG A 555 -4.70 -23.22 20.97
C ARG A 555 -3.66 -24.33 20.80
N GLN A 556 -4.00 -25.58 21.12
CA GLN A 556 -3.11 -26.73 20.93
C GLN A 556 -2.85 -27.02 19.45
N MET A 557 -3.88 -26.95 18.60
CA MET A 557 -3.73 -27.13 17.16
C MET A 557 -2.86 -26.04 16.54
N GLN A 558 -3.07 -24.78 16.94
CA GLN A 558 -2.25 -23.65 16.54
C GLN A 558 -0.82 -23.79 17.02
N LEU A 559 -0.60 -24.20 18.27
CA LEU A 559 0.74 -24.45 18.80
C LEU A 559 1.44 -25.59 18.07
N ALA A 560 0.73 -26.68 17.77
CA ALA A 560 1.28 -27.80 17.01
C ALA A 560 1.66 -27.36 15.58
N GLN A 561 0.83 -26.54 14.93
CA GLN A 561 1.13 -26.00 13.60
C GLN A 561 2.28 -24.99 13.64
N LEU A 562 2.33 -24.12 14.65
CA LEU A 562 3.43 -23.19 14.88
C LEU A 562 4.75 -23.93 15.07
N LEU A 563 4.77 -24.97 15.90
CA LEU A 563 5.96 -25.79 16.14
C LEU A 563 6.40 -26.57 14.89
N LYS A 564 5.45 -26.93 14.02
CA LYS A 564 5.73 -27.60 12.75
C LYS A 564 6.32 -26.64 11.71
N ASN A 565 5.73 -25.46 11.54
CA ASN A 565 6.17 -24.48 10.54
C ASN A 565 7.43 -23.73 10.97
N CYS A 566 7.44 -23.32 12.23
CA CYS A 566 8.41 -22.41 12.84
C CYS A 566 8.99 -23.06 14.11
N PRO A 567 9.73 -24.18 14.01
CA PRO A 567 10.33 -24.83 15.18
C PRO A 567 11.27 -23.86 15.93
N PRO A 568 11.33 -23.91 17.27
CA PRO A 568 12.15 -22.99 18.07
C PRO A 568 13.64 -22.97 17.67
N SER A 569 14.16 -24.07 17.12
CA SER A 569 15.54 -24.18 16.63
C SER A 569 15.89 -23.18 15.51
N ILE A 570 14.91 -22.67 14.77
CA ILE A 570 15.14 -21.63 13.76
C ILE A 570 15.54 -20.30 14.44
N PHE A 571 14.90 -20.01 15.55
CA PHE A 571 15.01 -18.76 16.30
C PHE A 571 16.05 -18.84 17.42
N GLU A 572 16.73 -19.99 17.54
CA GLU A 572 17.84 -20.19 18.46
C GLU A 572 18.95 -19.16 18.16
N ASP A 573 19.47 -18.53 19.21
CA ASP A 573 20.46 -17.44 19.18
C ASP A 573 19.99 -16.08 18.66
N TYR A 574 18.69 -15.90 18.36
CA TYR A 574 18.15 -14.59 17.96
C TYR A 574 17.91 -13.67 19.17
N ASP A 575 18.52 -12.49 19.15
CA ASP A 575 18.33 -11.43 20.15
C ASP A 575 17.73 -10.19 19.48
N ARG A 576 16.48 -9.88 19.81
CA ARG A 576 15.75 -8.74 19.25
C ARG A 576 16.41 -7.41 19.58
N GLU A 577 16.90 -7.21 20.80
CA GLU A 577 17.46 -5.91 21.20
C GLU A 577 18.70 -5.59 20.38
N ARG A 578 19.57 -6.58 20.17
CA ARG A 578 20.72 -6.46 19.28
C ARG A 578 20.30 -6.30 17.81
N ALA A 579 19.31 -7.08 17.36
CA ALA A 579 18.87 -7.11 15.96
C ALA A 579 18.29 -5.77 15.47
N VAL A 580 17.64 -4.99 16.34
CA VAL A 580 17.14 -3.64 15.99
C VAL A 580 18.29 -2.70 15.65
N ASP A 581 19.42 -2.78 16.36
CA ASP A 581 20.58 -1.94 16.10
C ASP A 581 21.44 -2.44 14.93
N THR A 582 21.55 -3.76 14.74
CA THR A 582 22.40 -4.37 13.69
C THR A 582 21.67 -4.61 12.37
N CYS A 583 20.35 -4.39 12.32
CA CYS A 583 19.46 -4.81 11.23
C CYS A 583 19.58 -6.32 10.90
N GLU A 584 20.10 -7.14 11.82
CA GLU A 584 20.21 -8.60 11.62
C GLU A 584 18.81 -9.23 11.70
N GLY A 585 18.45 -10.00 10.68
CA GLY A 585 17.16 -10.68 10.61
C GLY A 585 17.27 -12.19 10.79
N ILE A 586 16.14 -12.85 10.62
CA ILE A 586 16.04 -14.31 10.48
C ILE A 586 15.74 -14.62 9.03
N VAL A 587 16.43 -15.60 8.47
CA VAL A 587 16.13 -16.13 7.15
C VAL A 587 15.67 -17.57 7.26
N MET A 588 14.57 -17.85 6.57
CA MET A 588 13.99 -19.17 6.43
C MET A 588 13.86 -19.52 4.96
N GLN A 589 14.22 -20.75 4.59
CA GLN A 589 13.94 -21.29 3.27
C GLN A 589 12.76 -22.25 3.33
N PHE A 590 11.82 -22.10 2.39
CA PHE A 590 10.72 -23.02 2.21
C PHE A 590 11.18 -24.35 1.61
N THR A 591 10.82 -25.47 2.24
CA THR A 591 11.31 -26.80 1.83
C THR A 591 10.84 -27.20 0.43
N LYS A 592 9.58 -26.89 0.08
CA LYS A 592 8.92 -27.24 -1.19
C LYS A 592 9.27 -26.30 -2.34
N SER A 593 9.02 -25.00 -2.18
CA SER A 593 9.19 -23.99 -3.24
C SER A 593 10.63 -23.51 -3.40
N LYS A 594 11.49 -23.72 -2.39
CA LYS A 594 12.86 -23.19 -2.32
C LYS A 594 13.00 -21.67 -2.24
N GLY A 595 11.88 -20.94 -2.18
CA GLY A 595 11.88 -19.51 -1.87
C GLY A 595 12.28 -19.23 -0.42
N TYR A 596 12.42 -17.96 -0.08
CA TYR A 596 12.92 -17.49 1.21
C TYR A 596 11.95 -16.51 1.87
N LEU A 597 12.02 -16.43 3.20
CA LEU A 597 11.38 -15.40 4.01
C LEU A 597 12.43 -14.80 4.93
N THR A 598 12.57 -13.48 4.89
CA THR A 598 13.38 -12.72 5.84
C THR A 598 12.49 -11.96 6.81
N VAL A 599 12.85 -11.91 8.08
CA VAL A 599 12.17 -11.12 9.12
C VAL A 599 13.21 -10.33 9.91
N GLN A 600 13.19 -9.01 9.81
CA GLN A 600 14.08 -8.07 10.51
C GLN A 600 13.31 -7.36 11.63
N ALA A 601 13.94 -7.13 12.79
CA ALA A 601 13.28 -6.38 13.87
C ALA A 601 13.36 -4.87 13.63
N THR A 602 12.28 -4.16 13.93
CA THR A 602 12.20 -2.69 13.86
C THR A 602 11.80 -2.12 15.23
N GLU A 603 11.84 -0.80 15.41
CA GLU A 603 11.35 -0.18 16.66
C GLU A 603 9.86 -0.45 16.90
N GLU A 604 9.07 -0.46 15.82
CA GLU A 604 7.60 -0.60 15.85
C GLU A 604 7.15 -2.07 15.76
N GLY A 605 8.04 -3.01 15.42
CA GLY A 605 7.71 -4.44 15.36
C GLY A 605 8.74 -5.25 14.58
N TYR A 606 8.34 -5.76 13.41
CA TYR A 606 9.20 -6.47 12.46
C TYR A 606 8.88 -6.08 11.01
N PHE A 607 9.88 -6.09 10.13
CA PHE A 607 9.73 -5.95 8.69
C PHE A 607 10.06 -7.28 8.02
N TYR A 608 9.25 -7.73 7.06
CA TYR A 608 9.46 -9.02 6.40
C TYR A 608 9.44 -8.92 4.88
N ILE A 609 10.18 -9.82 4.23
CA ILE A 609 10.27 -9.92 2.77
C ILE A 609 10.22 -11.39 2.35
N PHE A 610 9.35 -11.70 1.40
CA PHE A 610 9.30 -12.98 0.69
C PHE A 610 10.10 -12.92 -0.60
N TYR A 611 10.91 -13.95 -0.83
CA TYR A 611 11.70 -14.14 -2.03
C TYR A 611 11.31 -15.44 -2.73
N ASP A 612 11.42 -15.46 -4.05
CA ASP A 612 11.34 -16.71 -4.81
C ASP A 612 12.64 -17.52 -4.73
N SER A 613 12.71 -18.64 -5.47
CA SER A 613 13.91 -19.49 -5.50
C SER A 613 15.12 -18.86 -6.19
N ASP A 614 14.89 -17.82 -6.99
CA ASP A 614 15.92 -17.10 -7.74
C ASP A 614 16.35 -15.82 -7.02
N LEU A 615 15.89 -15.61 -5.77
CA LEU A 615 16.17 -14.46 -4.91
C LEU A 615 15.51 -13.14 -5.37
N HIS A 616 14.45 -13.22 -6.19
CA HIS A 616 13.62 -12.06 -6.49
C HIS A 616 12.65 -11.79 -5.35
N GLU A 617 12.59 -10.53 -4.91
CA GLU A 617 11.62 -10.05 -3.92
C GLU A 617 10.21 -10.10 -4.52
N ILE A 618 9.33 -10.88 -3.90
CA ILE A 618 7.94 -11.04 -4.33
C ILE A 618 7.04 -10.04 -3.61
N HIS A 619 7.23 -9.94 -2.29
CA HIS A 619 6.34 -9.20 -1.40
C HIS A 619 7.09 -8.79 -0.12
N SER A 620 6.80 -7.61 0.41
CA SER A 620 7.28 -7.15 1.70
C SER A 620 6.18 -6.37 2.43
N ASN A 621 6.23 -6.41 3.76
CA ASN A 621 5.30 -5.67 4.62
C ASN A 621 5.85 -5.51 6.05
N ASP A 622 5.18 -4.65 6.82
CA ASP A 622 5.45 -4.45 8.24
C ASP A 622 4.52 -5.31 9.11
N TYR A 623 5.03 -5.72 10.26
CA TYR A 623 4.31 -6.40 11.33
C TYR A 623 4.40 -5.54 12.60
N ASP A 624 3.32 -4.84 12.92
CA ASP A 624 3.28 -3.77 13.93
C ASP A 624 2.98 -4.25 15.35
N ASP A 625 3.76 -5.20 15.87
CA ASP A 625 3.73 -5.54 17.30
C ASP A 625 5.13 -5.92 17.83
N PRO A 626 5.79 -5.03 18.60
CA PRO A 626 7.13 -5.28 19.10
C PRO A 626 7.16 -6.19 20.33
N LYS A 627 6.00 -6.47 20.97
CA LYS A 627 5.91 -7.33 22.16
C LYS A 627 5.82 -8.81 21.80
N VAL A 628 5.42 -9.12 20.57
CA VAL A 628 5.31 -10.49 20.08
C VAL A 628 6.71 -11.06 19.82
N SER A 629 6.92 -12.32 20.20
CA SER A 629 8.18 -13.00 19.90
C SER A 629 8.32 -13.19 18.39
N VAL A 630 9.55 -13.09 17.87
CA VAL A 630 9.83 -13.26 16.43
C VAL A 630 9.28 -14.58 15.86
N GLN A 631 9.26 -15.65 16.67
CA GLN A 631 8.68 -16.94 16.28
C GLN A 631 7.17 -16.85 16.05
N LYS A 632 6.45 -16.20 16.96
CA LYS A 632 5.00 -16.02 16.85
C LYS A 632 4.66 -15.05 15.72
N ALA A 633 5.40 -13.94 15.60
CA ALA A 633 5.24 -13.00 14.48
C ALA A 633 5.44 -13.71 13.13
N THR A 634 6.50 -14.52 12.98
CA THR A 634 6.74 -15.30 11.76
C THR A 634 5.57 -16.24 11.44
N TYR A 635 5.05 -16.96 12.44
CA TYR A 635 3.91 -17.86 12.23
C TYR A 635 2.66 -17.09 11.78
N GLU A 636 2.38 -15.95 12.39
CA GLU A 636 1.24 -15.10 12.03
C GLU A 636 1.40 -14.50 10.62
N ILE A 637 2.61 -14.09 10.24
CA ILE A 637 2.94 -13.66 8.86
C ILE A 637 2.62 -14.79 7.88
N LEU A 638 3.13 -16.00 8.10
CA LEU A 638 2.83 -17.15 7.23
C LEU A 638 1.33 -17.47 7.16
N LYS A 639 0.61 -17.36 8.28
CA LYS A 639 -0.84 -17.59 8.34
C LYS A 639 -1.61 -16.54 7.54
N SER A 640 -1.23 -15.26 7.67
CA SER A 640 -1.87 -14.15 6.94
C SER A 640 -1.72 -14.30 5.42
N GLU A 641 -0.56 -14.79 4.97
CA GLU A 641 -0.27 -15.08 3.55
C GLU A 641 -0.81 -16.43 3.08
N ARG A 642 -1.58 -17.15 3.91
CA ARG A 642 -2.13 -18.48 3.61
C ARG A 642 -1.06 -19.52 3.25
N MET A 643 0.10 -19.40 3.89
CA MET A 643 1.27 -20.27 3.78
C MET A 643 1.48 -21.09 5.07
N ASP A 644 0.42 -21.32 5.84
CA ASP A 644 0.43 -22.03 7.11
C ASP A 644 0.70 -23.54 6.97
N ASP A 645 0.79 -24.10 5.76
CA ASP A 645 1.20 -25.48 5.51
C ASP A 645 2.68 -25.63 5.11
N MET A 646 3.43 -24.53 5.06
CA MET A 646 4.80 -24.49 4.55
C MET A 646 5.82 -24.80 5.64
N GLU A 647 6.59 -25.86 5.42
CA GLU A 647 7.73 -26.21 6.29
C GLU A 647 8.95 -25.36 5.93
N CYS A 648 9.59 -24.81 6.96
CA CYS A 648 10.72 -23.89 6.84
C CYS A 648 12.00 -24.49 7.43
N VAL A 649 13.15 -24.12 6.86
CA VAL A 649 14.48 -24.47 7.38
C VAL A 649 15.28 -23.18 7.62
N LYS A 650 16.00 -23.10 8.75
CA LYS A 650 16.88 -21.99 9.07
C LYS A 650 17.99 -21.86 8.01
N VAL A 651 18.20 -20.65 7.53
CA VAL A 651 19.36 -20.27 6.72
C VAL A 651 20.16 -19.25 7.52
N ASP A 652 21.49 -19.30 7.41
CA ASP A 652 22.33 -18.29 8.03
C ASP A 652 22.08 -16.92 7.38
N TYR A 653 21.87 -15.89 8.21
CA TYR A 653 21.50 -14.57 7.72
C TYR A 653 22.62 -13.91 6.89
N LYS A 654 23.88 -14.05 7.34
CA LYS A 654 25.03 -13.47 6.64
C LYS A 654 25.32 -14.21 5.33
N GLU A 655 25.12 -15.53 5.30
CA GLU A 655 25.19 -16.29 4.04
C GLU A 655 24.12 -15.82 3.03
N PHE A 656 22.87 -15.61 3.48
CA PHE A 656 21.79 -15.10 2.61
C PHE A 656 22.06 -13.66 2.13
N GLU A 657 22.58 -12.79 3.00
CA GLU A 657 23.00 -11.44 2.66
C GLU A 657 24.02 -11.44 1.52
N ALA A 658 25.04 -12.31 1.62
CA ALA A 658 26.05 -12.48 0.59
C ALA A 658 25.46 -13.05 -0.72
N MET A 659 24.55 -14.02 -0.62
CA MET A 659 23.89 -14.62 -1.79
C MET A 659 23.09 -13.60 -2.60
N THR A 660 22.29 -12.77 -1.95
CA THR A 660 21.47 -11.74 -2.62
C THR A 660 22.32 -10.63 -3.25
N ILE A 661 23.38 -10.20 -2.58
CA ILE A 661 24.36 -9.24 -3.15
C ILE A 661 25.04 -9.87 -4.37
N GLN A 662 25.49 -11.12 -4.27
CA GLN A 662 26.14 -11.80 -5.38
C GLN A 662 25.19 -12.00 -6.57
N HIS A 663 23.93 -12.38 -6.31
CA HIS A 663 22.91 -12.51 -7.34
C HIS A 663 22.70 -11.20 -8.10
N SER A 664 22.55 -10.07 -7.38
CA SER A 664 22.41 -8.75 -8.00
C SER A 664 23.61 -8.37 -8.87
N LYS A 665 24.83 -8.75 -8.46
CA LYS A 665 26.06 -8.57 -9.26
C LYS A 665 26.08 -9.46 -10.50
N ASP A 666 25.69 -10.72 -10.37
CA ASP A 666 25.67 -11.68 -11.48
C ASP A 666 24.68 -11.24 -12.56
N LEU A 667 23.49 -10.74 -12.17
CA LEU A 667 22.52 -10.14 -13.09
C LEU A 667 23.11 -8.94 -13.84
N LEU A 668 23.77 -8.04 -13.12
CA LEU A 668 24.41 -6.88 -13.71
C LEU A 668 25.52 -7.29 -14.71
N GLN A 669 26.32 -8.30 -14.38
CA GLN A 669 27.36 -8.84 -15.26
C GLN A 669 26.79 -9.60 -16.47
N ALA A 670 25.63 -10.23 -16.32
CA ALA A 670 24.91 -10.88 -17.42
C ALA A 670 24.28 -9.86 -18.40
N GLY A 671 24.34 -8.56 -18.09
CA GLY A 671 23.79 -7.47 -18.89
C GLY A 671 22.34 -7.14 -18.56
N GLU A 672 21.79 -7.69 -17.47
CA GLU A 672 20.45 -7.36 -16.99
C GLU A 672 20.50 -6.09 -16.13
N LEU A 673 20.40 -4.94 -16.80
CA LEU A 673 20.44 -3.63 -16.16
C LEU A 673 19.07 -3.25 -15.58
N ARG A 674 18.94 -3.39 -14.26
CA ARG A 674 17.78 -2.92 -13.49
C ARG A 674 18.06 -1.56 -12.85
N ALA A 675 17.03 -0.71 -12.72
CA ALA A 675 17.16 0.65 -12.19
C ALA A 675 17.84 0.67 -10.81
N THR A 676 17.44 -0.23 -9.92
CA THR A 676 18.08 -0.48 -8.62
C THR A 676 18.60 -1.92 -8.55
N SER A 677 19.30 -2.24 -7.48
CA SER A 677 19.79 -3.58 -7.11
C SER A 677 18.68 -4.52 -6.66
N GLU A 678 17.49 -3.97 -6.35
CA GLU A 678 16.32 -4.69 -5.80
C GLU A 678 16.61 -5.42 -4.49
N ILE A 679 17.58 -4.92 -3.73
CA ILE A 679 17.86 -5.36 -2.37
C ILE A 679 17.11 -4.42 -1.42
N GLY A 680 15.95 -4.88 -0.95
CA GLY A 680 14.98 -4.15 -0.14
C GLY A 680 15.09 -4.35 1.38
N ARG A 681 16.00 -5.20 1.85
CA ARG A 681 16.28 -5.36 3.30
C ARG A 681 17.08 -4.18 3.86
N ASP A 682 16.88 -3.89 5.14
CA ASP A 682 17.60 -2.81 5.83
C ASP A 682 19.05 -3.21 6.14
N GLU A 683 19.98 -2.27 5.97
CA GLU A 683 21.41 -2.46 6.26
C GLU A 683 21.88 -1.46 7.32
N ALA A 684 22.53 -1.96 8.39
CA ALA A 684 23.12 -1.10 9.43
C ALA A 684 24.16 -0.11 8.86
N ALA A 685 24.92 -0.54 7.84
CA ALA A 685 25.90 0.32 7.16
C ALA A 685 25.26 1.52 6.44
N LEU A 686 23.94 1.47 6.20
CA LEU A 686 23.13 2.49 5.55
C LEU A 686 22.18 3.19 6.53
N ASN A 687 22.44 3.09 7.85
CA ASN A 687 21.58 3.61 8.93
C ASN A 687 20.12 3.10 8.84
N GLY A 688 19.94 1.82 8.53
CA GLY A 688 18.62 1.19 8.47
C GLY A 688 17.83 1.48 7.19
N LEU A 689 18.49 1.98 6.14
CA LEU A 689 17.91 2.01 4.80
C LEU A 689 18.34 0.77 4.01
N SER A 690 17.51 0.35 3.06
CA SER A 690 17.88 -0.64 2.06
C SER A 690 18.66 -0.04 0.89
N ARG A 691 19.46 -0.86 0.19
CA ARG A 691 20.16 -0.41 -1.04
C ARG A 691 19.18 0.05 -2.10
N ALA A 692 18.08 -0.66 -2.28
CA ALA A 692 17.06 -0.30 -3.25
C ALA A 692 16.44 1.08 -2.95
N GLU A 693 16.24 1.43 -1.68
CA GLU A 693 15.76 2.75 -1.28
C GLU A 693 16.77 3.86 -1.57
N VAL A 694 18.03 3.66 -1.20
CA VAL A 694 19.11 4.62 -1.48
C VAL A 694 19.22 4.89 -2.98
N GLU A 695 19.31 3.82 -3.77
CA GLU A 695 19.47 3.90 -5.23
C GLU A 695 18.28 4.57 -5.90
N ARG A 696 17.06 4.22 -5.47
CA ARG A 696 15.82 4.87 -5.92
C ARG A 696 15.78 6.35 -5.55
N GLY A 697 16.19 6.70 -4.32
CA GLY A 697 16.31 8.08 -3.87
C GLY A 697 17.27 8.90 -4.74
N VAL A 698 18.42 8.31 -5.11
CA VAL A 698 19.41 8.96 -5.98
C VAL A 698 18.86 9.15 -7.40
N LEU A 699 18.17 8.15 -7.95
CA LEU A 699 17.51 8.27 -9.25
C LEU A 699 16.47 9.40 -9.27
N TYR A 700 15.67 9.54 -8.21
CA TYR A 700 14.70 10.64 -8.10
C TYR A 700 15.37 12.00 -7.97
N HIS A 701 16.43 12.11 -7.17
CA HIS A 701 17.20 13.33 -7.04
C HIS A 701 17.81 13.75 -8.38
N ALA A 702 18.43 12.80 -9.09
CA ALA A 702 19.00 13.03 -10.41
C ALA A 702 17.94 13.44 -11.45
N GLN A 703 16.77 12.80 -11.43
CA GLN A 703 15.66 13.15 -12.31
C GLN A 703 15.17 14.59 -12.07
N GLY A 704 15.03 15.00 -10.81
CA GLY A 704 14.65 16.37 -10.45
C GLY A 704 15.67 17.41 -10.96
N ILE A 705 16.96 17.11 -10.85
CA ILE A 705 18.02 17.99 -11.36
C ILE A 705 17.97 18.08 -12.89
N LEU A 706 17.73 16.98 -13.60
CA LEU A 706 17.58 17.01 -15.05
C LEU A 706 16.37 17.84 -15.49
N GLU A 707 15.26 17.80 -14.74
CA GLU A 707 14.08 18.64 -14.97
C GLU A 707 14.37 20.13 -14.75
N ASP A 708 15.10 20.47 -13.68
CA ASP A 708 15.52 21.86 -13.41
C ASP A 708 16.48 22.41 -14.48
N MET A 709 17.31 21.53 -15.05
CA MET A 709 18.21 21.85 -16.17
C MET A 709 17.51 21.88 -17.53
N GLY A 710 16.27 21.37 -17.64
CA GLY A 710 15.54 21.22 -18.90
C GLY A 710 16.11 20.14 -19.84
N LEU A 711 16.77 19.13 -19.27
CA LEU A 711 17.43 18.03 -19.98
C LEU A 711 16.69 16.68 -19.80
N GLU A 712 15.49 16.68 -19.23
CA GLU A 712 14.73 15.46 -18.90
C GLU A 712 14.32 14.61 -20.11
N ASN A 713 14.39 15.17 -21.32
CA ASN A 713 14.14 14.46 -22.58
C ASN A 713 15.44 14.16 -23.36
N GLU A 714 16.59 14.67 -22.90
CA GLU A 714 17.91 14.53 -23.56
C GLU A 714 18.83 13.56 -22.83
N VAL A 715 18.59 13.34 -21.54
CA VAL A 715 19.35 12.43 -20.68
C VAL A 715 18.41 11.36 -20.13
N GLU A 716 18.75 10.10 -20.37
CA GLU A 716 18.08 8.92 -19.85
C GLU A 716 18.89 8.36 -18.68
N LEU A 717 18.31 8.37 -17.48
CA LEU A 717 18.87 7.67 -16.32
C LEU A 717 18.62 6.17 -16.48
N LEU A 718 19.68 5.37 -16.36
CA LEU A 718 19.61 3.93 -16.58
C LEU A 718 19.48 3.17 -15.26
N ALA A 719 20.41 3.39 -14.33
CA ALA A 719 20.46 2.69 -13.04
C ALA A 719 21.36 3.40 -12.03
N ALA A 720 21.13 3.12 -10.74
CA ALA A 720 22.00 3.55 -9.65
C ALA A 720 22.45 2.34 -8.80
N ARG A 721 23.68 2.36 -8.28
CA ARG A 721 24.20 1.34 -7.37
C ARG A 721 24.93 1.94 -6.19
N VAL A 722 24.63 1.46 -4.99
CA VAL A 722 25.44 1.77 -3.79
C VAL A 722 26.81 1.11 -3.95
N HIS A 723 27.88 1.89 -3.76
CA HIS A 723 29.25 1.39 -3.76
C HIS A 723 30.07 2.06 -2.64
N GLY A 724 31.38 1.83 -2.63
CA GLY A 724 32.27 2.49 -1.67
C GLY A 724 32.36 1.82 -0.31
N SER A 725 32.88 2.55 0.67
CA SER A 725 33.27 1.97 1.98
C SER A 725 32.09 1.34 2.73
N ARG A 726 30.90 1.97 2.70
CA ARG A 726 29.67 1.49 3.35
C ARG A 726 29.07 0.24 2.72
N SER A 727 29.57 -0.18 1.55
CA SER A 727 29.20 -1.47 0.95
C SER A 727 29.94 -2.67 1.57
N ARG A 728 30.90 -2.42 2.49
CA ARG A 728 31.75 -3.42 3.14
C ARG A 728 31.80 -3.18 4.64
N GLU A 729 31.32 -4.14 5.43
CA GLU A 729 31.21 -4.05 6.90
C GLU A 729 32.54 -3.64 7.58
N GLU A 730 33.67 -4.11 7.05
CA GLU A 730 35.00 -3.87 7.60
C GLU A 730 35.68 -2.57 7.12
N LEU A 731 35.07 -1.76 6.25
CA LEU A 731 35.75 -0.59 5.68
C LEU A 731 35.19 0.75 6.17
N TYR A 732 33.90 0.84 6.46
CA TYR A 732 33.27 2.12 6.78
C TYR A 732 33.46 2.53 8.24
N ARG A 733 33.21 3.82 8.48
CA ARG A 733 33.16 4.46 9.79
C ARG A 733 31.85 5.23 9.90
N ASP A 734 31.43 5.57 11.11
CA ASP A 734 30.20 6.33 11.34
C ASP A 734 30.15 7.66 10.57
N ASP A 735 31.31 8.29 10.33
CA ASP A 735 31.46 9.53 9.58
C ASP A 735 31.67 9.36 8.06
N SER A 736 31.65 8.13 7.55
CA SER A 736 31.80 7.88 6.10
C SER A 736 30.59 8.40 5.33
N ASP A 737 30.83 8.91 4.13
CA ASP A 737 29.80 9.24 3.15
C ASP A 737 29.22 7.97 2.50
N LEU A 738 28.10 8.16 1.80
CA LEU A 738 27.43 7.13 1.04
C LEU A 738 27.73 7.34 -0.45
N ASP A 739 28.58 6.51 -1.03
CA ASP A 739 28.92 6.57 -2.44
C ASP A 739 27.86 5.86 -3.29
N VAL A 740 27.30 6.56 -4.28
CA VAL A 740 26.35 5.98 -5.23
C VAL A 740 26.78 6.31 -6.65
N VAL A 741 26.92 5.27 -7.47
CA VAL A 741 27.21 5.43 -8.90
C VAL A 741 25.91 5.50 -9.68
N LEU A 742 25.81 6.45 -10.60
CA LEU A 742 24.63 6.70 -11.41
C LEU A 742 24.97 6.52 -12.90
N SER A 743 24.49 5.44 -13.53
CA SER A 743 24.63 5.26 -14.99
C SER A 743 23.54 6.02 -15.74
N TYR A 744 23.94 6.74 -16.79
CA TYR A 744 23.04 7.48 -17.67
C TYR A 744 23.50 7.42 -19.14
N ARG A 745 22.59 7.76 -20.04
CA ARG A 745 22.84 7.95 -21.47
C ARG A 745 22.31 9.31 -21.91
N GLY A 746 23.14 10.13 -22.54
CA GLY A 746 22.69 11.44 -23.04
C GLY A 746 23.83 12.44 -23.28
N ASN A 747 23.45 13.65 -23.69
CA ASN A 747 24.39 14.69 -24.14
C ASN A 747 24.83 15.64 -23.00
N ILE A 748 25.09 15.12 -21.79
CA ILE A 748 25.67 15.88 -20.68
C ILE A 748 27.07 15.36 -20.38
N ARG A 749 27.99 16.25 -20.01
CA ARG A 749 29.32 15.84 -19.54
C ARG A 749 29.25 15.36 -18.10
N GLU A 750 29.93 14.26 -17.79
CA GLU A 750 30.02 13.69 -16.43
C GLU A 750 30.43 14.74 -15.39
N ASP A 751 31.50 15.52 -15.62
CA ASP A 751 31.92 16.57 -14.67
C ASP A 751 30.82 17.61 -14.41
N SER A 752 30.06 17.97 -15.45
CA SER A 752 28.99 18.96 -15.32
C SER A 752 27.82 18.36 -14.54
N PHE A 753 27.47 17.11 -14.84
CA PHE A 753 26.39 16.42 -14.13
C PHE A 753 26.76 16.17 -12.67
N PHE A 754 28.00 15.76 -12.39
CA PHE A 754 28.52 15.56 -11.04
C PHE A 754 28.42 16.84 -10.20
N ASN A 755 28.81 17.98 -10.76
CA ASN A 755 28.73 19.25 -10.05
C ASN A 755 27.30 19.64 -9.72
N GLU A 756 26.35 19.44 -10.65
CA GLU A 756 24.93 19.74 -10.41
C GLU A 756 24.31 18.78 -9.38
N LEU A 757 24.56 17.47 -9.52
CA LEU A 757 24.11 16.43 -8.57
C LEU A 757 24.51 16.74 -7.13
N ASN A 758 25.74 17.23 -6.95
CA ASN A 758 26.33 17.49 -5.64
C ASN A 758 26.26 18.97 -5.21
N ALA A 759 25.67 19.88 -6.01
CA ALA A 759 25.65 21.33 -5.74
C ALA A 759 24.94 21.69 -4.43
N HIS A 760 23.85 20.99 -4.12
CA HIS A 760 23.06 21.20 -2.91
C HIS A 760 23.37 20.21 -1.79
N GLY A 761 24.08 19.11 -2.10
CA GLY A 761 24.31 17.98 -1.21
C GLY A 761 23.00 17.28 -0.82
N ILE A 762 22.90 15.98 -1.06
CA ILE A 762 21.78 15.17 -0.56
C ILE A 762 22.24 14.36 0.65
N ALA A 763 21.35 14.20 1.62
CA ALA A 763 21.55 13.30 2.76
C ALA A 763 20.39 12.31 2.84
N MET A 764 20.69 11.06 3.17
CA MET A 764 19.72 9.98 3.37
C MET A 764 20.02 9.31 4.70
N ALA A 765 19.01 9.18 5.58
CA ALA A 765 19.17 8.72 6.96
C ALA A 765 20.32 9.42 7.71
N GLY A 766 20.46 10.74 7.50
CA GLY A 766 21.52 11.56 8.10
C GLY A 766 22.92 11.39 7.49
N ILE A 767 23.10 10.50 6.51
CA ILE A 767 24.39 10.26 5.84
C ILE A 767 24.46 11.10 4.57
N LYS A 768 25.56 11.85 4.38
CA LYS A 768 25.83 12.59 3.14
C LYS A 768 26.03 11.61 1.97
N VAL A 769 25.32 11.83 0.88
CA VAL A 769 25.38 10.98 -0.32
C VAL A 769 26.21 11.66 -1.40
N ASP A 770 27.25 10.96 -1.86
CA ASP A 770 28.15 11.40 -2.91
C ASP A 770 27.82 10.63 -4.19
N ILE A 771 27.29 11.35 -5.18
CA ILE A 771 26.76 10.76 -6.42
C ILE A 771 27.79 10.89 -7.54
N ASN A 772 28.23 9.76 -8.08
CA ASN A 772 29.19 9.66 -9.17
C ASN A 772 28.48 9.25 -10.48
N PRO A 773 28.18 10.20 -11.39
CA PRO A 773 27.54 9.87 -12.65
C PRO A 773 28.54 9.31 -13.66
N ILE A 774 28.18 8.21 -14.32
CA ILE A 774 28.95 7.58 -15.40
C ILE A 774 28.11 7.53 -16.68
N ALA A 775 28.70 7.94 -17.80
CA ALA A 775 28.08 7.81 -19.10
C ALA A 775 28.29 6.38 -19.62
N GLU A 776 27.20 5.70 -19.96
CA GLU A 776 27.23 4.31 -20.45
C GLU A 776 28.09 4.13 -21.72
N GLU A 777 28.28 5.21 -22.50
CA GLU A 777 29.14 5.23 -23.68
C GLU A 777 30.65 5.16 -23.36
N ARG A 778 31.03 5.55 -22.13
CA ARG A 778 32.42 5.58 -21.65
C ARG A 778 32.80 4.32 -20.89
N ILE A 779 31.97 3.94 -19.93
CA ILE A 779 32.14 2.74 -19.09
C ILE A 779 30.76 2.25 -18.70
N THR A 780 30.53 0.94 -18.85
CA THR A 780 29.27 0.36 -18.40
C THR A 780 29.22 0.30 -16.89
N LEU A 781 28.00 0.29 -16.31
CA LEU A 781 27.84 0.14 -14.86
C LEU A 781 28.50 -1.15 -14.34
N ALA A 782 28.40 -2.25 -15.09
CA ALA A 782 29.01 -3.53 -14.73
C ALA A 782 30.54 -3.45 -14.65
N GLU A 783 31.17 -2.80 -15.63
CA GLU A 783 32.63 -2.60 -15.65
C GLU A 783 33.08 -1.70 -14.50
N TYR A 784 32.40 -0.58 -14.27
CA TYR A 784 32.71 0.33 -13.17
C TYR A 784 32.62 -0.38 -11.81
N MET A 785 31.55 -1.15 -11.56
CA MET A 785 31.39 -1.90 -10.31
C MET A 785 32.51 -2.92 -10.13
N LYS A 786 32.91 -3.62 -11.20
CA LYS A 786 34.03 -4.58 -11.17
C LYS A 786 35.35 -3.89 -10.79
N GLU A 787 35.63 -2.69 -11.31
CA GLU A 787 36.84 -1.94 -10.96
C GLU A 787 36.79 -1.39 -9.54
N SER A 788 35.64 -0.86 -9.13
CA SER A 788 35.40 -0.35 -7.78
C SER A 788 35.57 -1.47 -6.74
N GLU A 789 35.07 -2.68 -7.01
CA GLU A 789 35.23 -3.83 -6.11
C GLU A 789 36.70 -4.23 -5.96
N ALA A 790 37.45 -4.29 -7.07
CA ALA A 790 38.88 -4.58 -6.99
C ALA A 790 39.65 -3.53 -6.16
N TYR A 791 39.25 -2.26 -6.24
CA TYR A 791 39.82 -1.20 -5.41
C TYR A 791 39.46 -1.38 -3.93
N LEU A 792 38.21 -1.73 -3.60
CA LEU A 792 37.78 -1.99 -2.23
C LEU A 792 38.47 -3.24 -1.65
N ASP A 793 38.61 -4.31 -2.44
CA ASP A 793 39.34 -5.52 -2.05
C ASP A 793 40.80 -5.18 -1.69
N GLN A 794 41.46 -4.32 -2.48
CA GLN A 794 42.81 -3.82 -2.17
C GLN A 794 42.85 -3.04 -0.85
N LYS A 795 41.86 -2.16 -0.61
CA LYS A 795 41.77 -1.37 0.63
C LYS A 795 41.53 -2.25 1.86
N GLU A 796 40.75 -3.30 1.71
CA GLU A 796 40.49 -4.27 2.77
C GLU A 796 41.73 -5.10 3.10
N ILE A 797 42.50 -5.51 2.09
CA ILE A 797 43.80 -6.17 2.28
C ILE A 797 44.80 -5.24 3.00
N GLU A 798 44.86 -3.96 2.62
CA GLU A 798 45.71 -2.97 3.29
C GLU A 798 45.32 -2.81 4.77
N LYS A 799 44.02 -2.72 5.08
CA LYS A 799 43.52 -2.65 6.47
C LYS A 799 43.84 -3.93 7.24
N LEU A 800 43.60 -5.11 6.64
CA LEU A 800 43.92 -6.39 7.25
C LEU A 800 45.42 -6.51 7.56
N ALA A 801 46.29 -6.04 6.67
CA ALA A 801 47.73 -6.02 6.89
C ALA A 801 48.11 -5.12 8.09
N VAL A 802 47.45 -3.97 8.25
CA VAL A 802 47.61 -3.11 9.42
C VAL A 802 47.14 -3.82 10.70
N ASP A 803 46.00 -4.48 10.67
CA ASP A 803 45.44 -5.17 11.84
C ASP A 803 46.30 -6.37 12.27
N LEU A 804 46.83 -7.14 11.31
CA LEU A 804 47.79 -8.22 11.55
C LEU A 804 49.08 -7.68 12.19
N ASP A 805 49.59 -6.55 11.70
CA ASP A 805 50.77 -5.90 12.26
C ASP A 805 50.52 -5.35 13.68
N ASN A 806 49.36 -4.72 13.91
CA ASN A 806 48.93 -4.25 15.22
C ASN A 806 48.87 -5.41 16.22
N PHE A 807 48.24 -6.52 15.85
CA PHE A 807 48.13 -7.69 16.70
C PHE A 807 49.50 -8.31 17.00
N SER A 808 50.38 -8.39 16.00
CA SER A 808 51.76 -8.86 16.19
C SER A 808 52.54 -7.99 17.20
N TYR A 809 52.36 -6.67 17.16
CA TYR A 809 52.95 -5.74 18.14
C TYR A 809 52.39 -5.91 19.55
N GLU A 810 51.08 -6.12 19.68
CA GLU A 810 50.40 -6.25 20.97
C GLU A 810 50.70 -7.59 21.64
N TYR A 811 50.77 -8.67 20.87
CA TYR A 811 51.03 -10.03 21.36
C TYR A 811 52.43 -10.18 21.99
N ASP A 812 53.49 -9.74 21.29
CA ASP A 812 54.83 -9.65 21.88
C ASP A 812 55.56 -8.38 21.44
N THR A 813 55.34 -7.32 22.21
CA THR A 813 55.96 -6.01 21.95
C THR A 813 57.49 -6.03 22.00
N TYR A 814 58.11 -6.94 22.76
CA TYR A 814 59.57 -6.97 22.89
C TYR A 814 60.19 -7.70 21.71
N GLU A 815 59.68 -8.87 21.35
CA GLU A 815 60.12 -9.63 20.18
C GLU A 815 59.83 -8.86 18.89
N TYR A 816 58.66 -8.23 18.78
CA TYR A 816 58.31 -7.40 17.63
C TYR A 816 59.32 -6.27 17.40
N LYS A 817 59.76 -5.57 18.46
CA LYS A 817 60.74 -4.47 18.35
C LYS A 817 62.14 -4.93 17.97
N ASP A 818 62.47 -6.20 18.20
CA ASP A 818 63.76 -6.79 17.81
C ASP A 818 63.75 -7.26 16.34
N ILE A 819 62.57 -7.53 15.77
CA ILE A 819 62.41 -8.06 14.40
C ILE A 819 61.99 -6.97 13.40
N VAL A 820 61.15 -6.01 13.82
CA VAL A 820 60.56 -4.99 12.96
C VAL A 820 61.18 -3.61 13.22
N GLU A 821 62.00 -3.15 12.27
CA GLU A 821 62.65 -1.84 12.33
C GLU A 821 61.73 -0.70 11.87
N ASN A 822 60.89 -0.94 10.85
CA ASN A 822 59.97 0.05 10.28
C ASN A 822 58.58 -0.56 10.05
N ARG A 823 57.60 -0.02 10.77
CA ARG A 823 56.21 -0.47 10.74
C ARG A 823 55.54 -0.26 9.39
N GLU A 824 55.79 0.86 8.71
CA GLU A 824 55.19 1.13 7.40
C GLU A 824 55.70 0.14 6.33
N GLU A 825 56.98 -0.23 6.38
CA GLU A 825 57.55 -1.24 5.49
C GLU A 825 57.02 -2.64 5.79
N GLN A 826 56.82 -2.96 7.07
CA GLN A 826 56.25 -4.24 7.50
C GLN A 826 54.81 -4.41 7.02
N VAL A 827 53.95 -3.39 7.19
CA VAL A 827 52.57 -3.41 6.68
C VAL A 827 52.54 -3.57 5.16
N LYS A 828 53.40 -2.85 4.41
CA LYS A 828 53.51 -3.01 2.95
C LYS A 828 53.89 -4.43 2.56
N LYS A 829 54.85 -5.03 3.27
CA LYS A 829 55.28 -6.41 3.04
C LYS A 829 54.16 -7.41 3.31
N ILE A 830 53.42 -7.25 4.42
CA ILE A 830 52.27 -8.11 4.72
C ILE A 830 51.19 -7.97 3.63
N THR A 831 50.91 -6.75 3.19
CA THR A 831 49.99 -6.46 2.07
C THR A 831 50.43 -7.20 0.79
N GLU A 832 51.70 -7.10 0.41
CA GLU A 832 52.26 -7.81 -0.74
C GLU A 832 52.20 -9.33 -0.58
N ASP A 833 52.45 -9.86 0.62
CA ASP A 833 52.37 -11.30 0.89
C ASP A 833 50.93 -11.82 0.74
N ILE A 834 49.92 -11.06 1.19
CA ILE A 834 48.49 -11.39 0.98
C ILE A 834 48.14 -11.36 -0.52
N LEU A 835 48.52 -10.30 -1.25
CA LEU A 835 48.29 -10.17 -2.69
C LEU A 835 48.98 -11.24 -3.54
N ASN A 836 50.05 -11.84 -3.03
CA ASN A 836 50.76 -12.93 -3.69
C ASN A 836 50.35 -14.32 -3.17
N LYS A 837 49.31 -14.42 -2.32
CA LYS A 837 48.85 -15.66 -1.66
C LYS A 837 49.96 -16.38 -0.87
N LYS A 838 50.91 -15.62 -0.29
CA LYS A 838 52.01 -16.10 0.56
C LYS A 838 51.67 -15.94 2.05
N THR A 839 50.47 -16.32 2.42
CA THR A 839 49.88 -16.13 3.75
C THR A 839 50.16 -17.29 4.72
N GLY A 840 50.74 -18.40 4.26
CA GLY A 840 50.92 -19.63 5.05
C GLY A 840 51.60 -19.40 6.41
N CYS A 841 52.69 -18.64 6.45
CA CYS A 841 53.38 -18.33 7.71
C CYS A 841 52.53 -17.49 8.68
N LEU A 842 51.67 -16.61 8.15
CA LEU A 842 50.76 -15.79 8.97
C LEU A 842 49.63 -16.66 9.53
N LYS A 843 49.08 -17.57 8.72
CA LYS A 843 48.05 -18.52 9.17
C LYS A 843 48.58 -19.46 10.24
N ASP A 844 49.75 -20.05 10.02
CA ASP A 844 50.41 -20.93 10.99
C ASP A 844 50.62 -20.22 12.34
N TRP A 845 51.08 -18.95 12.30
CA TRP A 845 51.26 -18.13 13.49
C TRP A 845 49.93 -17.82 14.20
N LEU A 846 48.88 -17.44 13.48
CA LEU A 846 47.56 -17.17 14.07
C LEU A 846 46.95 -18.43 14.70
N VAL A 847 47.14 -19.60 14.08
CA VAL A 847 46.72 -20.89 14.66
C VAL A 847 47.48 -21.18 15.94
N GLU A 848 48.81 -21.05 15.93
CA GLU A 848 49.66 -21.23 17.11
C GLU A 848 49.22 -20.32 18.26
N VAL A 849 49.02 -19.02 18.00
CA VAL A 849 48.53 -18.06 19.00
C VAL A 849 47.15 -18.46 19.54
N SER A 850 46.26 -18.95 18.68
CA SER A 850 44.91 -19.38 19.08
C SER A 850 44.86 -20.66 19.92
N GLU A 851 45.92 -21.47 19.88
CA GLU A 851 46.05 -22.73 20.62
C GLU A 851 46.93 -22.60 21.88
N GLU A 852 47.95 -21.74 21.84
CA GLU A 852 48.98 -21.64 22.88
C GLU A 852 48.84 -20.42 23.81
N SER A 853 48.08 -19.39 23.44
CA SER A 853 47.88 -18.22 24.31
C SER A 853 46.97 -18.52 25.50
N ASP A 854 47.42 -18.16 26.70
CA ASP A 854 46.62 -18.20 27.93
C ASP A 854 45.67 -16.98 28.07
N ILE A 855 45.66 -16.05 27.10
CA ILE A 855 44.86 -14.83 27.12
C ILE A 855 43.68 -14.96 26.15
N ASP A 856 42.45 -15.03 26.69
CA ASP A 856 41.21 -15.19 25.89
C ASP A 856 41.06 -14.12 24.79
N SER A 857 41.48 -12.88 25.04
CA SER A 857 41.45 -11.79 24.06
C SER A 857 42.33 -12.06 22.83
N ASP A 858 43.51 -12.64 23.05
CA ASP A 858 44.46 -12.94 21.97
C ASP A 858 43.93 -14.10 21.11
N VAL A 859 43.33 -15.10 21.76
CA VAL A 859 42.69 -16.24 21.08
C VAL A 859 41.53 -15.77 20.20
N ILE A 860 40.67 -14.87 20.70
CA ILE A 860 39.56 -14.31 19.94
C ILE A 860 40.07 -13.50 18.74
N THR A 861 41.05 -12.62 18.98
CA THR A 861 41.61 -11.75 17.93
C THR A 861 42.33 -12.56 16.85
N ALA A 862 43.11 -13.58 17.23
CA ALA A 862 43.81 -14.45 16.29
C ALA A 862 42.84 -15.23 15.40
N ARG A 863 41.76 -15.78 15.97
CA ARG A 863 40.72 -16.48 15.19
C ARG A 863 39.99 -15.54 14.22
N SER A 864 39.67 -14.33 14.66
CA SER A 864 39.06 -13.29 13.81
C SER A 864 39.96 -12.92 12.64
N LEU A 865 41.24 -12.62 12.90
CA LEU A 865 42.22 -12.29 11.86
C LEU A 865 42.48 -13.46 10.91
N LEU A 866 42.46 -14.70 11.41
CA LEU A 866 42.59 -15.89 10.57
C LEU A 866 41.42 -16.02 9.60
N SER A 867 40.18 -15.86 10.09
CA SER A 867 38.99 -15.87 9.24
C SER A 867 39.03 -14.75 8.19
N ARG A 868 39.40 -13.52 8.57
CA ARG A 868 39.56 -12.40 7.62
C ARG A 868 40.63 -12.69 6.57
N LEU A 869 41.73 -13.31 6.95
CA LEU A 869 42.82 -13.70 6.04
C LEU A 869 42.40 -14.80 5.06
N GLU A 870 41.59 -15.77 5.49
CA GLU A 870 41.02 -16.80 4.63
C GLU A 870 40.01 -16.21 3.63
N ASN A 871 39.14 -15.31 4.09
CA ASN A 871 38.19 -14.59 3.23
C ASN A 871 38.91 -13.73 2.18
N ALA A 872 39.99 -13.03 2.58
CA ALA A 872 40.77 -12.20 1.67
C ALA A 872 41.32 -12.99 0.47
N GLU A 873 41.67 -14.27 0.61
CA GLU A 873 42.21 -15.10 -0.49
C GLU A 873 41.19 -15.42 -1.60
N THR A 874 39.91 -15.18 -1.32
CA THR A 874 38.76 -15.38 -2.22
C THR A 874 38.33 -14.12 -2.97
N PHE A 875 38.96 -12.97 -2.69
CA PHE A 875 38.60 -11.69 -3.28
C PHE A 875 38.71 -11.66 -4.82
N SER A 876 37.88 -10.81 -5.42
CA SER A 876 37.77 -10.67 -6.87
C SER A 876 39.06 -10.14 -7.49
N ILE A 877 39.86 -9.36 -6.75
CA ILE A 877 41.17 -8.86 -7.20
C ILE A 877 42.13 -9.97 -7.67
N PHE A 878 41.99 -11.19 -7.14
CA PHE A 878 42.81 -12.34 -7.55
C PHE A 878 42.37 -12.96 -8.88
N THR A 879 41.13 -12.74 -9.32
CA THR A 879 40.66 -13.15 -10.67
C THR A 879 41.23 -12.25 -11.77
N ARG A 880 41.61 -11.00 -11.44
CA ARG A 880 42.24 -10.04 -12.37
C ARG A 880 43.67 -10.41 -12.75
N GLN A 881 44.37 -11.27 -11.98
CA GLN A 881 45.77 -11.63 -12.28
C GLN A 881 45.95 -12.54 -13.51
N SER A 882 44.90 -13.18 -14.04
CA SER A 882 44.97 -13.92 -15.31
C SER A 882 44.59 -13.10 -16.55
N GLU A 883 44.10 -11.86 -16.39
CA GLU A 883 43.59 -11.02 -17.49
C GLU A 883 44.01 -9.55 -17.31
N GLN A 884 45.30 -9.29 -17.15
CA GLN A 884 45.84 -7.98 -17.54
C GLN A 884 46.01 -7.96 -19.07
N GLU A 885 44.95 -7.70 -19.80
CA GLU A 885 45.10 -6.96 -21.05
C GLU A 885 45.28 -5.49 -20.67
N GLN A 886 46.45 -4.93 -21.01
CA GLN A 886 46.67 -3.50 -20.96
C GLN A 886 45.66 -2.80 -21.87
N PRO A 887 45.27 -1.54 -21.57
CA PRO A 887 44.45 -0.77 -22.52
C PRO A 887 45.10 -0.85 -23.90
N GLU A 888 44.34 -1.27 -24.93
CA GLU A 888 44.88 -1.31 -26.28
C GLU A 888 45.41 0.08 -26.62
N ALA A 889 46.73 0.19 -26.83
CA ALA A 889 47.34 1.45 -27.21
C ALA A 889 46.58 2.05 -28.39
N THR A 890 46.23 3.33 -28.32
CA THR A 890 45.57 4.04 -29.41
C THR A 890 46.45 5.18 -29.91
N ILE A 891 46.32 5.54 -31.20
CA ILE A 891 47.10 6.61 -31.82
C ILE A 891 46.15 7.57 -32.54
N SER A 892 46.29 8.87 -32.28
CA SER A 892 45.55 9.93 -32.95
C SER A 892 46.49 10.85 -33.73
N PHE A 893 45.98 11.62 -34.69
CA PHE A 893 46.79 12.51 -35.52
C PHE A 893 46.32 13.96 -35.47
N TYR A 894 47.24 14.89 -35.72
CA TYR A 894 46.96 16.31 -35.86
C TYR A 894 47.62 16.90 -37.11
N VAL A 895 47.08 18.01 -37.61
CA VAL A 895 47.58 18.77 -38.76
C VAL A 895 47.81 20.21 -38.32
N ALA A 896 48.99 20.74 -38.61
CA ALA A 896 49.34 22.13 -38.33
C ALA A 896 49.86 22.85 -39.59
N GLU A 897 49.44 24.10 -39.77
CA GLU A 897 49.97 25.00 -40.81
C GLU A 897 51.46 25.35 -40.58
N CYS A 898 51.94 25.24 -39.34
CA CYS A 898 53.34 25.43 -38.95
C CYS A 898 53.75 24.44 -37.84
N MET A 899 54.59 23.45 -38.14
CA MET A 899 55.08 22.48 -37.15
C MET A 899 56.03 23.09 -36.10
N GLU A 900 56.66 24.23 -36.41
CA GLU A 900 57.55 24.93 -35.48
C GLU A 900 56.75 25.69 -34.40
N PHE A 901 55.56 26.17 -34.75
CA PHE A 901 54.64 26.87 -33.86
C PHE A 901 53.18 26.50 -34.19
N PRO A 902 52.70 25.31 -33.77
CA PRO A 902 51.38 24.78 -34.17
C PRO A 902 50.20 25.72 -33.85
N VAL A 903 50.34 26.51 -32.79
CA VAL A 903 49.32 27.45 -32.29
C VAL A 903 49.24 28.77 -33.09
N MET A 904 50.17 29.03 -34.02
CA MET A 904 50.22 30.30 -34.78
C MET A 904 49.59 30.21 -36.19
N GLY A 905 48.83 29.16 -36.50
CA GLY A 905 48.13 28.97 -37.78
C GLY A 905 46.94 28.02 -37.67
N GLU A 906 46.45 27.52 -38.81
CA GLU A 906 45.38 26.51 -38.85
C GLU A 906 45.83 25.18 -38.22
N TYR A 907 45.06 24.66 -37.26
CA TYR A 907 45.39 23.50 -36.44
C TYR A 907 44.14 22.61 -36.23
N HIS A 908 44.28 21.30 -36.43
CA HIS A 908 43.22 20.30 -36.28
C HIS A 908 43.79 19.04 -35.59
N ASN A 909 43.11 18.49 -34.59
CA ASN A 909 43.56 17.32 -33.81
C ASN A 909 42.46 16.24 -33.65
N ASN A 910 42.78 15.12 -32.99
CA ASN A 910 41.94 13.92 -32.86
C ASN A 910 41.47 13.35 -34.21
N LEU A 911 42.36 13.31 -35.20
CA LEU A 911 42.07 12.84 -36.54
C LEU A 911 42.55 11.40 -36.76
N THR A 912 41.91 10.70 -37.68
CA THR A 912 42.53 9.53 -38.32
C THR A 912 43.63 9.98 -39.29
N LEU A 913 44.56 9.09 -39.64
CA LEU A 913 45.64 9.40 -40.59
C LEU A 913 45.12 9.86 -41.96
N GLU A 914 44.01 9.27 -42.42
CA GLU A 914 43.38 9.60 -43.71
C GLU A 914 42.75 11.00 -43.68
N GLU A 915 42.07 11.36 -42.59
CA GLU A 915 41.52 12.70 -42.39
C GLU A 915 42.62 13.75 -42.28
N ALA A 916 43.69 13.44 -41.55
CA ALA A 916 44.87 14.29 -41.42
C ALA A 916 45.52 14.57 -42.79
N ILE A 917 45.67 13.55 -43.64
CA ILE A 917 46.19 13.71 -45.01
C ILE A 917 45.27 14.63 -45.84
N LYS A 918 43.95 14.44 -45.76
CA LYS A 918 42.97 15.23 -46.52
C LYS A 918 42.99 16.72 -46.12
N ILE A 919 43.06 17.00 -44.82
CA ILE A 919 43.17 18.36 -44.30
C ILE A 919 44.51 18.96 -44.71
N TYR A 920 45.61 18.22 -44.56
CA TYR A 920 46.94 18.64 -44.99
C TYR A 920 47.00 19.05 -46.47
N GLU A 921 46.33 18.33 -47.37
CA GLU A 921 46.26 18.67 -48.79
C GLU A 921 45.43 19.94 -49.06
N SER A 922 44.41 20.21 -48.24
CA SER A 922 43.50 21.35 -48.41
C SER A 922 44.13 22.71 -48.03
N ILE A 923 45.22 22.71 -47.25
CA ILE A 923 45.92 23.93 -46.83
C ILE A 923 46.59 24.61 -48.04
N PRO A 924 46.18 25.84 -48.43
CA PRO A 924 46.67 26.52 -49.63
C PRO A 924 48.16 26.90 -49.54
N ALA A 925 48.94 26.64 -50.59
CA ALA A 925 50.37 26.98 -50.65
C ALA A 925 50.67 28.50 -50.56
N GLU A 926 49.66 29.35 -50.72
CA GLU A 926 49.78 30.81 -50.75
C GLU A 926 49.81 31.46 -49.34
N ARG A 927 49.48 30.70 -48.27
CA ARG A 927 49.46 31.17 -46.86
C ARG A 927 50.72 30.82 -46.05
N LEU A 928 51.72 30.19 -46.65
CA LEU A 928 52.88 29.63 -45.94
C LEU A 928 53.76 30.71 -45.27
N HIS A 929 53.62 30.90 -43.96
CA HIS A 929 54.64 31.55 -43.11
C HIS A 929 55.45 30.52 -42.29
N GLY A 930 55.11 29.23 -42.40
CA GLY A 930 55.77 28.11 -41.73
C GLY A 930 55.74 26.81 -42.55
N ILE A 931 56.35 25.74 -42.02
CA ILE A 931 56.35 24.41 -42.65
C ILE A 931 55.13 23.64 -42.14
N LYS A 932 54.15 23.38 -43.00
CA LYS A 932 53.00 22.54 -42.65
C LYS A 932 53.39 21.08 -42.46
N GLY A 933 52.70 20.40 -41.55
CA GLY A 933 52.98 19.01 -41.23
C GLY A 933 51.84 18.28 -40.57
N ILE A 934 52.07 17.00 -40.33
CA ILE A 934 51.19 16.07 -39.62
C ILE A 934 51.97 15.54 -38.43
N GLY A 935 51.35 15.45 -37.26
CA GLY A 935 51.90 14.76 -36.10
C GLY A 935 50.95 13.73 -35.52
N PHE A 936 51.41 13.00 -34.52
CA PHE A 936 50.67 11.96 -33.83
C PHE A 936 50.73 12.15 -32.31
N ASP A 937 49.75 11.60 -31.61
CA ASP A 937 49.72 11.47 -30.15
C ASP A 937 49.45 9.99 -29.83
N LEU A 938 50.36 9.37 -29.07
CA LEU A 938 50.31 7.96 -28.70
C LEU A 938 49.76 7.84 -27.27
N GLN A 939 48.63 7.15 -27.14
CA GLN A 939 47.92 6.95 -25.87
C GLN A 939 48.04 5.48 -25.48
N ASP A 940 49.17 5.14 -24.88
CA ASP A 940 49.52 3.78 -24.42
C ASP A 940 49.75 3.69 -22.90
N GLY A 941 49.44 4.77 -22.18
CA GLY A 941 49.52 4.84 -20.72
C GLY A 941 50.89 5.26 -20.17
N ASP A 942 51.86 5.60 -21.02
CA ASP A 942 53.17 6.09 -20.59
C ASP A 942 53.16 7.63 -20.40
N GLU A 943 53.26 8.09 -19.13
CA GLU A 943 53.25 9.51 -18.80
C GLU A 943 54.47 10.27 -19.35
N ASP A 944 55.63 9.60 -19.50
CA ASP A 944 56.88 10.23 -19.95
C ASP A 944 56.87 10.54 -21.46
N TYR A 945 56.03 9.85 -22.22
CA TYR A 945 55.87 10.01 -23.68
C TYR A 945 54.49 10.49 -24.10
N SER A 946 53.69 10.96 -23.14
CA SER A 946 52.38 11.56 -23.35
C SER A 946 52.48 12.91 -24.06
N GLY A 947 51.75 13.08 -25.18
CA GLY A 947 51.64 14.33 -25.92
C GLY A 947 52.04 14.27 -27.40
N GLU A 948 51.81 15.40 -28.08
CA GLU A 948 51.94 15.52 -29.53
C GLU A 948 53.38 15.49 -30.03
N TYR A 949 53.66 14.59 -30.99
CA TYR A 949 54.95 14.45 -31.65
C TYR A 949 54.83 14.60 -33.18
N GLY A 950 55.86 15.14 -33.83
CA GLY A 950 55.87 15.34 -35.28
C GLY A 950 56.05 14.03 -36.05
N LEU A 951 55.18 13.74 -37.01
CA LEU A 951 55.31 12.60 -37.93
C LEU A 951 56.01 13.03 -39.23
N MET A 952 55.57 14.16 -39.80
CA MET A 952 55.99 14.64 -41.10
C MET A 952 55.96 16.15 -41.18
N SER A 953 57.03 16.74 -41.72
CA SER A 953 57.14 18.16 -41.99
C SER A 953 57.51 18.39 -43.46
N GLY A 954 56.69 19.14 -44.21
CA GLY A 954 57.02 19.54 -45.59
C GLY A 954 57.28 18.38 -46.57
N ASP A 955 56.38 17.39 -46.61
CA ASP A 955 56.49 16.16 -47.42
C ASP A 955 57.74 15.29 -47.10
N ARG A 956 58.31 15.42 -45.89
CA ARG A 956 59.37 14.54 -45.37
C ARG A 956 58.97 13.98 -44.01
N ILE A 957 59.12 12.67 -43.86
CA ILE A 957 58.85 11.97 -42.60
C ILE A 957 60.08 12.09 -41.71
N ASP A 958 59.86 12.45 -40.45
CA ASP A 958 60.92 12.66 -39.45
C ASP A 958 61.37 11.33 -38.81
N ARG A 959 61.54 10.29 -39.63
CA ARG A 959 61.81 8.91 -39.20
C ARG A 959 63.05 8.79 -38.31
N ASP A 960 64.14 9.47 -38.67
CA ASP A 960 65.39 9.44 -37.92
C ASP A 960 65.22 10.00 -36.49
N LEU A 961 64.32 10.98 -36.30
CA LEU A 961 64.03 11.58 -34.99
C LEU A 961 63.11 10.69 -34.15
N ILE A 962 62.13 10.04 -34.79
CA ILE A 962 61.21 9.11 -34.12
C ILE A 962 61.96 7.83 -33.69
N ASP A 963 62.80 7.27 -34.56
CA ASP A 963 63.56 6.04 -34.29
C ASP A 963 64.69 6.24 -33.24
N MET A 964 65.02 7.48 -32.89
CA MET A 964 65.93 7.79 -31.77
C MET A 964 65.27 7.67 -30.40
N ILE A 965 63.93 7.67 -30.34
CA ILE A 965 63.15 7.48 -29.13
C ILE A 965 62.79 5.99 -29.05
N PRO A 966 63.37 5.20 -28.13
CA PRO A 966 63.15 3.75 -28.07
C PRO A 966 61.67 3.37 -27.99
N HIS A 967 60.90 4.14 -27.22
CA HIS A 967 59.47 3.93 -27.00
C HIS A 967 58.65 4.04 -28.31
N TYR A 968 58.83 5.10 -29.10
CA TYR A 968 58.16 5.25 -30.40
C TYR A 968 58.70 4.30 -31.48
N LYS A 969 59.98 3.95 -31.42
CA LYS A 969 60.60 2.99 -32.33
C LYS A 969 59.99 1.59 -32.19
N GLU A 970 59.71 1.18 -30.94
CA GLU A 970 59.20 -0.14 -30.61
C GLU A 970 57.68 -0.24 -30.73
N SER A 971 56.96 0.90 -30.78
CA SER A 971 55.50 0.96 -30.95
C SER A 971 55.01 0.51 -32.34
N PRO A 972 54.20 -0.57 -32.44
CA PRO A 972 53.65 -1.03 -33.71
C PRO A 972 52.75 -0.01 -34.41
N LEU A 973 52.03 0.82 -33.65
CA LEU A 973 51.12 1.83 -34.17
C LEU A 973 51.86 3.00 -34.82
N VAL A 974 52.93 3.47 -34.19
CA VAL A 974 53.79 4.53 -34.74
C VAL A 974 54.51 4.03 -35.99
N GLN A 975 55.04 2.80 -35.97
CA GLN A 975 55.68 2.21 -37.15
C GLN A 975 54.69 1.98 -38.30
N LYS A 976 53.44 1.59 -37.99
CA LYS A 976 52.36 1.51 -38.98
C LYS A 976 52.05 2.89 -39.57
N ALA A 977 51.97 3.94 -38.75
CA ALA A 977 51.76 5.32 -39.22
C ALA A 977 52.88 5.81 -40.15
N ILE A 978 54.15 5.52 -39.80
CA ILE A 978 55.31 5.81 -40.66
C ILE A 978 55.18 5.10 -42.01
N ASN A 979 54.88 3.79 -42.01
CA ASN A 979 54.77 3.01 -43.24
C ASN A 979 53.58 3.47 -44.12
N ASP A 980 52.44 3.75 -43.51
CA ASP A 980 51.24 4.24 -44.21
C ASP A 980 51.51 5.63 -44.82
N MET A 981 52.23 6.51 -44.11
CA MET A 981 52.67 7.82 -44.62
C MET A 981 53.74 7.71 -45.72
N GLU A 982 54.72 6.80 -45.58
CA GLU A 982 55.72 6.51 -46.61
C GLU A 982 55.06 6.03 -47.90
N LYS A 983 54.06 5.16 -47.78
CA LYS A 983 53.26 4.69 -48.91
C LYS A 983 52.53 5.85 -49.59
N TYR A 984 51.85 6.71 -48.83
CA TYR A 984 51.19 7.89 -49.37
C TYR A 984 52.16 8.83 -50.10
N LEU A 985 53.32 9.15 -49.51
CA LEU A 985 54.34 9.98 -50.16
C LEU A 985 54.91 9.33 -51.42
N ASN A 986 55.14 8.02 -51.40
CA ASN A 986 55.59 7.27 -52.58
C ASN A 986 54.54 7.25 -53.70
N GLU A 987 53.26 7.12 -53.37
CA GLU A 987 52.16 7.23 -54.33
C GLU A 987 51.99 8.67 -54.87
N LYS A 988 52.16 9.68 -54.01
CA LYS A 988 52.14 11.10 -54.39
C LYS A 988 53.32 11.44 -55.30
N HIS A 989 54.54 11.07 -54.94
CA HIS A 989 55.74 11.29 -55.77
C HIS A 989 55.77 10.41 -57.03
N GLY A 990 55.21 9.20 -56.98
CA GLY A 990 54.99 8.34 -58.15
C GLY A 990 54.00 8.95 -59.15
N LYS A 991 52.93 9.58 -58.65
CA LYS A 991 52.01 10.38 -59.46
C LYS A 991 52.67 11.65 -60.01
N VAL A 992 53.66 12.25 -59.33
CA VAL A 992 54.44 13.37 -59.88
C VAL A 992 55.41 12.91 -60.98
N GLN A 993 56.03 11.73 -60.88
CA GLN A 993 56.91 11.19 -61.93
C GLN A 993 56.16 10.71 -63.19
N GLU A 994 54.96 10.15 -63.05
CA GLU A 994 54.10 9.84 -64.21
C GLU A 994 53.44 11.11 -64.80
N ALA A 995 53.15 12.13 -63.99
CA ALA A 995 52.60 13.41 -64.44
C ALA A 995 53.65 14.35 -65.09
N GLU A 996 54.94 14.18 -64.82
CA GLU A 996 56.02 14.94 -65.49
C GLU A 996 56.44 14.37 -66.86
N GLN A 997 56.01 13.14 -67.23
CA GLN A 997 56.34 12.54 -68.52
C GLN A 997 55.22 12.48 -69.57
N THR A 998 53.97 12.85 -69.25
CA THR A 998 52.87 12.69 -70.22
C THR A 998 51.84 13.83 -70.25
N VAL A 999 52.27 15.10 -70.30
CA VAL A 999 51.48 16.19 -70.93
C VAL A 999 52.39 17.19 -71.65
N GLU A 1000 52.98 16.75 -72.76
CA GLU A 1000 52.94 17.56 -73.98
C GLU A 1000 51.66 17.14 -74.73
N VAL A 1001 50.88 18.14 -75.15
CA VAL A 1001 49.67 18.05 -76.01
C VAL A 1001 48.33 17.80 -75.30
N LYS A 1002 47.72 18.94 -74.95
CA LYS A 1002 46.28 19.18 -74.75
C LYS A 1002 45.43 18.64 -75.92
N GLN A 1003 44.31 17.97 -75.65
CA GLN A 1003 42.93 18.48 -75.80
C GLN A 1003 41.87 17.36 -75.91
N LYS A 1004 40.86 17.51 -75.04
CA LYS A 1004 39.42 17.27 -75.24
C LYS A 1004 38.85 15.83 -75.19
N VAL A 1005 38.06 15.67 -74.13
CA VAL A 1005 36.68 15.17 -74.05
C VAL A 1005 36.45 13.66 -74.25
N SER A 1006 35.86 13.11 -73.19
CA SER A 1006 35.22 11.80 -72.97
C SER A 1006 34.36 11.26 -74.12
N GLU A 1007 34.38 9.93 -74.31
CA GLU A 1007 33.17 9.08 -74.43
C GLU A 1007 33.44 7.58 -74.78
N THR A 1008 32.88 6.64 -73.99
CA THR A 1008 32.23 5.33 -74.35
C THR A 1008 33.05 4.23 -75.10
N PRO A 1009 32.60 2.94 -75.29
CA PRO A 1009 31.24 2.38 -75.19
C PRO A 1009 31.05 0.94 -74.62
N PHE A 1010 29.83 0.63 -74.15
CA PHE A 1010 28.92 -0.46 -74.61
C PHE A 1010 27.74 -0.58 -73.62
N LYS A 1011 26.51 -0.16 -74.00
CA LYS A 1011 25.35 -0.96 -74.50
C LYS A 1011 24.70 -1.86 -73.42
N LYS A 1012 23.38 -1.89 -73.20
CA LYS A 1012 22.21 -1.46 -74.01
C LYS A 1012 20.90 -1.49 -73.19
N GLU A 1013 20.05 -0.48 -73.40
CA GLU A 1013 18.57 -0.38 -73.35
C GLU A 1013 17.70 -0.96 -72.20
N SER A 1014 17.04 -0.07 -71.44
CA SER A 1014 15.57 0.05 -71.17
C SER A 1014 15.34 1.10 -70.05
N VAL A 1015 14.70 2.25 -70.31
CA VAL A 1015 13.27 2.65 -70.10
C VAL A 1015 12.75 2.62 -68.64
N SER A 1016 12.43 3.84 -68.19
CA SER A 1016 11.72 4.44 -67.03
C SER A 1016 10.54 3.70 -66.35
N VAL A 1017 10.25 4.01 -65.07
CA VAL A 1017 9.30 5.08 -64.58
C VAL A 1017 9.36 5.23 -63.02
N GLU A 1018 9.03 6.44 -62.57
CA GLU A 1018 8.98 7.07 -61.23
C GLU A 1018 8.03 6.50 -60.14
N SER A 1019 8.37 6.90 -58.89
CA SER A 1019 7.55 7.32 -57.72
C SER A 1019 6.38 6.46 -57.19
N ASN A 1020 6.51 5.98 -55.94
CA ASN A 1020 5.74 6.44 -54.75
C ASN A 1020 5.93 5.51 -53.53
N ARG A 1021 6.10 6.14 -52.34
CA ARG A 1021 5.67 5.76 -50.98
C ARG A 1021 5.66 4.27 -50.52
N GLU A 1022 6.42 3.99 -49.47
CA GLU A 1022 6.09 3.09 -48.32
C GLU A 1022 6.72 3.75 -47.07
N GLN A 1023 6.00 4.37 -46.13
CA GLN A 1023 5.13 3.85 -45.06
C GLN A 1023 5.86 3.09 -43.92
N ASN A 1024 6.12 3.85 -42.85
CA ASN A 1024 6.08 3.55 -41.41
C ASN A 1024 6.16 2.08 -40.96
N LYS A 1025 7.15 1.81 -40.11
CA LYS A 1025 6.97 0.99 -38.90
C LYS A 1025 7.30 1.84 -37.68
N GLU A 1026 6.25 2.20 -36.95
CA GLU A 1026 6.29 2.74 -35.59
C GLU A 1026 6.94 1.70 -34.65
N PRO A 1027 7.83 2.09 -33.72
CA PRO A 1027 7.92 1.39 -32.45
C PRO A 1027 6.65 1.70 -31.65
N ALA A 1028 6.11 0.66 -31.02
CA ALA A 1028 4.88 0.69 -30.26
C ALA A 1028 4.85 1.85 -29.26
N LYS A 1029 3.81 2.68 -29.35
CA LYS A 1029 3.37 3.54 -28.25
C LYS A 1029 2.80 2.64 -27.15
N GLY A 1030 3.66 2.19 -26.23
CA GLY A 1030 3.24 1.78 -24.90
C GLY A 1030 2.79 3.02 -24.11
N GLY A 1031 1.67 2.92 -23.42
CA GLY A 1031 1.01 4.02 -22.71
C GLY A 1031 1.90 4.65 -21.64
N LYS A 1032 2.48 5.82 -21.94
CA LYS A 1032 3.18 6.69 -20.97
C LYS A 1032 2.25 7.55 -20.11
N GLY A 1033 0.96 7.20 -20.01
CA GLY A 1033 -0.08 8.05 -19.41
C GLY A 1033 -0.40 7.76 -17.94
N GLU A 1034 -0.46 6.48 -17.56
CA GLU A 1034 -0.97 6.07 -16.23
C GLU A 1034 0.15 5.83 -15.21
N LEU A 1035 1.29 5.26 -15.63
CA LEU A 1035 2.47 5.07 -14.78
C LEU A 1035 3.02 6.39 -14.20
N LYS A 1036 2.94 7.51 -14.92
CA LYS A 1036 3.40 8.83 -14.42
C LYS A 1036 2.55 9.38 -13.28
N LYS A 1037 1.25 9.04 -13.21
CA LYS A 1037 0.37 9.48 -12.11
C LYS A 1037 0.58 8.65 -10.85
N SER A 1038 0.76 7.34 -11.00
CA SER A 1038 1.08 6.43 -9.89
C SER A 1038 2.43 6.79 -9.23
N VAL A 1039 3.47 7.04 -10.04
CA VAL A 1039 4.81 7.44 -9.54
C VAL A 1039 4.79 8.79 -8.81
N LEU A 1040 3.97 9.75 -9.24
CA LEU A 1040 3.79 11.05 -8.55
C LEU A 1040 3.01 10.93 -7.22
N GLN A 1041 2.13 9.94 -7.10
CA GLN A 1041 1.42 9.62 -5.86
C GLN A 1041 2.39 8.99 -4.85
N SER A 1042 3.15 7.98 -5.29
CA SER A 1042 4.21 7.36 -4.49
C SER A 1042 5.32 8.35 -4.11
N LEU A 1043 5.60 9.35 -4.95
CA LEU A 1043 6.53 10.46 -4.65
C LEU A 1043 6.03 11.33 -3.48
N LYS A 1044 4.73 11.59 -3.40
CA LYS A 1044 4.15 12.36 -2.29
C LYS A 1044 4.13 11.56 -1.00
N GLU A 1045 3.88 10.25 -1.07
CA GLU A 1045 3.92 9.34 0.08
C GLU A 1045 5.34 9.17 0.61
N PHE A 1046 6.33 8.99 -0.27
CA PHE A 1046 7.76 8.92 0.10
C PHE A 1046 8.26 10.23 0.71
N GLN A 1047 7.96 11.38 0.10
CA GLN A 1047 8.32 12.69 0.66
C GLN A 1047 7.60 12.98 1.99
N ALA A 1048 6.39 12.46 2.18
CA ALA A 1048 5.67 12.57 3.44
C ALA A 1048 6.28 11.69 4.54
N ARG A 1049 6.67 10.45 4.23
CA ARG A 1049 7.36 9.53 5.16
C ARG A 1049 8.74 10.06 5.56
N ALA A 1050 9.56 10.49 4.60
CA ALA A 1050 10.87 11.09 4.87
C ALA A 1050 10.77 12.35 5.75
N LYS A 1051 9.79 13.23 5.49
CA LYS A 1051 9.54 14.41 6.34
C LYS A 1051 8.99 14.07 7.71
N ALA A 1052 8.16 13.03 7.83
CA ALA A 1052 7.66 12.57 9.12
C ALA A 1052 8.78 12.00 10.00
N GLN A 1053 9.76 11.33 9.39
CA GLN A 1053 10.92 10.76 10.07
C GLN A 1053 11.93 11.84 10.50
N GLU A 1054 12.22 12.84 9.66
CA GLU A 1054 13.01 14.03 10.05
C GLU A 1054 12.36 14.81 11.21
N GLN A 1055 11.02 14.87 11.25
CA GLN A 1055 10.29 15.49 12.37
C GLN A 1055 10.33 14.67 13.66
N LYS A 1056 10.26 13.33 13.55
CA LYS A 1056 10.46 12.41 14.68
C LYS A 1056 11.87 12.59 15.27
N GLU A 1057 12.93 12.59 14.45
CA GLU A 1057 14.32 12.76 14.92
C GLU A 1057 14.62 14.13 15.54
N MET A 1058 14.09 15.22 14.97
CA MET A 1058 14.18 16.55 15.59
C MET A 1058 13.47 16.64 16.96
N ALA A 1059 12.46 15.81 17.20
CA ALA A 1059 11.81 15.69 18.51
C ALA A 1059 12.65 14.87 19.50
N THR A 1060 13.31 13.81 19.04
CA THR A 1060 14.20 12.96 19.85
C THR A 1060 15.49 13.69 20.26
N GLU A 1061 16.06 14.52 19.39
CA GLU A 1061 17.21 15.38 19.72
C GLU A 1061 16.87 16.47 20.75
N LYS A 1062 15.67 17.06 20.66
CA LYS A 1062 15.19 18.03 21.68
C LYS A 1062 14.99 17.38 23.05
N SER A 1063 14.55 16.12 23.10
CA SER A 1063 14.40 15.39 24.37
C SER A 1063 15.74 15.01 25.01
N LYS A 1064 16.75 14.66 24.19
CA LYS A 1064 18.13 14.38 24.65
C LYS A 1064 18.86 15.65 25.13
N ALA A 1065 18.55 16.82 24.56
CA ALA A 1065 19.11 18.10 25.00
C ALA A 1065 18.56 18.57 26.38
N HIS A 1066 17.31 18.25 26.73
CA HIS A 1066 16.72 18.63 28.02
C HIS A 1066 17.16 17.76 29.21
N LYS A 1067 17.70 16.55 28.99
CA LYS A 1067 18.18 15.66 30.07
C LYS A 1067 19.62 15.96 30.55
N LYS A 1068 20.37 16.85 29.90
CA LYS A 1068 21.78 17.19 30.27
C LYS A 1068 21.96 18.47 31.08
N GLY A 1069 20.88 19.13 31.50
CA GLY A 1069 20.94 20.38 32.26
C GLY A 1069 20.19 20.33 33.58
N ASN A 1070 20.71 19.60 34.59
CA ASN A 1070 20.56 19.94 36.01
C ASN A 1070 21.38 19.00 36.89
N VAL A 1071 22.62 19.40 37.17
CA VAL A 1071 23.31 19.03 38.41
C VAL A 1071 23.97 20.31 38.93
N GLU A 1072 23.33 20.97 39.90
CA GLU A 1072 24.02 21.83 40.85
C GLU A 1072 23.82 21.28 42.27
N LEU A 1073 24.96 20.89 42.86
CA LEU A 1073 25.27 20.50 44.25
C LEU A 1073 24.56 19.29 44.87
#